data_AF-A0A1F3Y3E4-F1
#
_entry.id   AF-A0A1F3Y3E4-F1
#
_cell.length_a   1.000
_cell.length_b   1.000
_cell.length_c   1.000
_cell.angle_alpha   90.00
_cell.angle_beta   90.00
_cell.angle_gamma   90.00
#
_symmetry.space_group_name_H-M   'P 1'
#
loop_
_entity.id
_entity.type
_entity.pdbx_description
1 polymer ?
#
loop_
_entity_poly.entity_id
_entity_poly.type
_entity_poly.pdbx_seq_one_letter_code
_entity_poly.pdbx_strand_id
1 'polypeptide(L)'
;MKKKKGPGKWDNCMMYFILIDRFYSADRSNNDQGLGEFNPHDDNCFQGGDLRGITEKLSYIKSMGFDAIWITPPVYNQWINPDTPCRGYHGYWAYDFTKVDPHFGTIDDYKELVRRAHKLGLKVVQDIVVNHTGNYFTVDASKYDPADPRKGWKPCEGAFPPDAPPKAPDDHVFRMNNPNVEEHRKAAVYNFTPNMNNFGDRTETLTYSICDLDDINLENPLAARRMAEIYRYWIETVGVDGFRVDTVYYTPEKFYGRFLHSRDPSDPGMKPFAAQKGIRDFFVFGEVWSYDYAAINKYIMEDGQPGLDSAIDFPLADYLAQIFYKKLPTRKFVKYVEARRLNPGLWVSFLDNHDVERMMSRADWPSVKQSLVALFTLPGIPCVYYGTEHGFKKLRQNMFDHKYYARMTEQSRFLRKCLAMRKKEPAFSRGEVRIVSASAQCGVLAYETGEKGAEYLVVFNTSSDRMVMELPGPFASYKTVMSSHRARSCGSTLQLDACSYYVFRSRTRNHFRKKQAKKPVFLALDGAADSVSGKIQFKLVLSGASAVKKLGLLCDGNHDRRIEITDFKKNPRIGLETGTIGNGRHVFSLLAEMKNKSCVLSRPLEVVVANSYNELSSVSVPHGQRRGIHGNVAPPADASYRGQLDIKRIECLGTGRDLRLVLHMDAVTNDWKPPNGFDHVYFSVFFGLPHARGRRFLPKLGHCPKGFEFNAGFLLYGWGTIAYSADDATENEFGSAFHAEISQKVDTGAGTITFDFPHTVFDQGVFGRMKSFEGMKIYITTWDGYLARFHEVKKNKDNWNFSVTDAMPPGHVPRIYNHALVEIGRTGR
;
A
#
# COMPACT_ATOMS: atom_id res chain seq x y z
N MET A 1 -10.73 -48.56 2.95
CA MET A 1 -9.83 -47.41 2.71
C MET A 1 -10.40 -46.16 3.36
N LYS A 2 -9.75 -45.59 4.37
CA LYS A 2 -10.14 -44.28 4.94
C LYS A 2 -9.84 -43.20 3.89
N LYS A 3 -10.83 -42.42 3.45
CA LYS A 3 -10.65 -41.24 2.60
C LYS A 3 -9.64 -40.31 3.30
N LYS A 4 -8.43 -40.16 2.75
CA LYS A 4 -7.52 -39.07 3.13
C LYS A 4 -8.30 -37.76 2.87
N LYS A 5 -8.64 -37.02 3.92
CA LYS A 5 -9.15 -35.64 3.77
C LYS A 5 -8.02 -34.83 3.14
N GLY A 6 -8.12 -34.56 1.85
CA GLY A 6 -7.24 -33.59 1.20
C GLY A 6 -7.41 -32.19 1.81
N PRO A 7 -6.50 -31.25 1.52
CA PRO A 7 -6.67 -29.85 1.90
C PRO A 7 -8.04 -29.33 1.44
N GLY A 8 -8.74 -28.55 2.27
CA GLY A 8 -10.04 -27.98 1.91
C GLY A 8 -9.95 -26.95 0.77
N LYS A 9 -11.11 -26.44 0.33
CA LYS A 9 -11.21 -25.35 -0.66
C LYS A 9 -10.39 -24.11 -0.26
N TRP A 10 -9.89 -23.36 -1.26
CA TRP A 10 -9.01 -22.19 -1.07
C TRP A 10 -9.68 -20.96 -0.44
N ASP A 11 -11.00 -20.81 -0.61
CA ASP A 11 -11.79 -19.67 -0.13
C ASP A 11 -11.70 -19.40 1.39
N ASN A 12 -11.33 -20.41 2.18
CA ASN A 12 -11.12 -20.29 3.63
C ASN A 12 -9.65 -20.33 4.06
N CYS A 13 -8.70 -20.38 3.13
CA CYS A 13 -7.28 -20.43 3.46
C CYS A 13 -6.78 -19.07 3.96
N MET A 14 -5.78 -19.13 4.85
CA MET A 14 -4.99 -17.98 5.29
C MET A 14 -3.54 -18.27 4.91
N MET A 15 -2.93 -17.36 4.17
CA MET A 15 -1.65 -17.56 3.51
C MET A 15 -0.53 -16.79 4.22
N TYR A 16 0.67 -17.38 4.24
CA TYR A 16 1.88 -16.78 4.77
C TYR A 16 2.92 -16.65 3.64
N PHE A 17 3.29 -15.42 3.29
CA PHE A 17 4.21 -15.13 2.19
C PHE A 17 5.66 -15.00 2.68
N ILE A 18 6.56 -15.75 2.05
CA ILE A 18 7.94 -15.97 2.46
C ILE A 18 8.87 -15.57 1.32
N LEU A 19 9.82 -14.69 1.63
CA LEU A 19 10.98 -14.45 0.76
C LEU A 19 12.09 -15.42 1.20
N ILE A 20 12.43 -16.40 0.35
CA ILE A 20 13.25 -17.56 0.73
C ILE A 20 14.57 -17.11 1.39
N ASP A 21 15.34 -16.26 0.70
CA ASP A 21 16.65 -15.75 1.12
C ASP A 21 16.64 -15.01 2.48
N ARG A 22 15.48 -14.55 2.94
CA ARG A 22 15.38 -13.69 4.14
C ARG A 22 14.69 -14.36 5.30
N PHE A 23 14.13 -15.55 5.13
CA PHE A 23 13.31 -16.16 6.18
C PHE A 23 14.14 -16.85 7.25
N TYR A 24 14.87 -17.92 6.91
CA TYR A 24 15.71 -18.65 7.85
C TYR A 24 16.83 -19.38 7.11
N SER A 25 18.07 -19.22 7.60
CA SER A 25 19.25 -19.92 7.10
C SER A 25 19.49 -21.16 7.96
N ALA A 26 19.25 -22.34 7.38
CA ALA A 26 19.50 -23.63 8.03
C ALA A 26 20.79 -24.29 7.51
N ASP A 27 21.17 -24.02 6.26
CA ASP A 27 22.36 -24.58 5.64
C ASP A 27 23.37 -23.50 5.25
N ARG A 28 24.29 -23.16 6.14
CA ARG A 28 25.29 -22.12 5.85
C ARG A 28 26.24 -22.47 4.70
N SER A 29 26.32 -23.74 4.30
CA SER A 29 27.25 -24.17 3.26
C SER A 29 26.84 -23.76 1.86
N ASN A 30 25.57 -23.38 1.66
CA ASN A 30 25.06 -22.91 0.38
C ASN A 30 24.91 -21.37 0.30
N ASN A 31 25.24 -20.65 1.38
CA ASN A 31 25.04 -19.20 1.47
C ASN A 31 25.94 -18.40 0.52
N ASP A 32 27.21 -18.79 0.43
CA ASP A 32 28.25 -18.10 -0.33
C ASP A 32 28.82 -19.07 -1.35
N GLN A 33 28.69 -18.72 -2.61
CA GLN A 33 29.14 -19.49 -3.76
C GLN A 33 30.46 -18.93 -4.31
N GLY A 34 31.03 -17.91 -3.66
CA GLY A 34 32.38 -17.42 -3.87
C GLY A 34 32.55 -16.39 -4.98
N LEU A 35 31.46 -15.77 -5.47
CA LEU A 35 31.51 -14.78 -6.57
C LEU A 35 31.14 -13.34 -6.17
N GLY A 36 30.97 -13.06 -4.87
CA GLY A 36 30.60 -11.72 -4.39
C GLY A 36 29.11 -11.39 -4.54
N GLU A 37 28.28 -12.41 -4.69
CA GLU A 37 26.82 -12.38 -4.64
C GLU A 37 26.27 -12.39 -3.20
N PHE A 38 27.03 -12.92 -2.25
CA PHE A 38 26.67 -13.04 -0.85
C PHE A 38 27.25 -11.90 0.00
N ASN A 39 26.39 -11.25 0.78
CA ASN A 39 26.81 -10.36 1.85
C ASN A 39 25.66 -10.22 2.87
N PRO A 40 25.78 -10.79 4.08
CA PRO A 40 24.70 -10.81 5.06
C PRO A 40 24.39 -9.42 5.65
N HIS A 41 25.21 -8.41 5.34
CA HIS A 41 25.05 -7.02 5.79
C HIS A 41 24.58 -6.08 4.69
N ASP A 42 24.45 -6.55 3.45
CA ASP A 42 23.92 -5.77 2.32
C ASP A 42 22.54 -6.28 1.93
N ASP A 43 21.56 -5.38 1.82
CA ASP A 43 20.20 -5.75 1.41
C ASP A 43 20.09 -6.08 -0.07
N ASN A 44 21.10 -5.72 -0.86
CA ASN A 44 21.17 -6.00 -2.28
C ASN A 44 21.77 -7.38 -2.58
N CYS A 45 22.33 -8.07 -1.59
CA CYS A 45 22.99 -9.36 -1.76
C CYS A 45 22.14 -10.52 -1.22
N PHE A 46 22.55 -11.75 -1.57
CA PHE A 46 22.11 -12.94 -0.86
C PHE A 46 22.51 -12.85 0.62
N GLN A 47 21.60 -13.31 1.49
CA GLN A 47 21.82 -13.34 2.95
C GLN A 47 21.74 -14.76 3.53
N GLY A 48 21.26 -15.74 2.76
CA GLY A 48 21.45 -17.17 3.05
C GLY A 48 20.22 -17.89 3.58
N GLY A 49 19.02 -17.35 3.42
CA GLY A 49 17.79 -18.09 3.72
C GLY A 49 17.51 -19.17 2.67
N ASP A 50 17.02 -20.33 3.10
CA ASP A 50 16.96 -21.53 2.25
C ASP A 50 15.68 -22.37 2.48
N LEU A 51 15.44 -23.36 1.60
CA LEU A 51 14.25 -24.22 1.64
C LEU A 51 14.24 -25.16 2.86
N ARG A 52 15.42 -25.56 3.37
CA ARG A 52 15.52 -26.35 4.62
C ARG A 52 15.07 -25.50 5.80
N GLY A 53 15.44 -24.22 5.82
CA GLY A 53 15.04 -23.28 6.84
C GLY A 53 13.54 -23.05 6.87
N ILE A 54 12.90 -22.92 5.70
CA ILE A 54 11.43 -22.91 5.64
C ILE A 54 10.88 -24.22 6.22
N THR A 55 11.43 -25.37 5.82
CA THR A 55 11.00 -26.70 6.28
C THR A 55 11.06 -26.83 7.82
N GLU A 56 12.14 -26.37 8.44
CA GLU A 56 12.31 -26.36 9.90
C GLU A 56 11.27 -25.51 10.61
N LYS A 57 10.86 -24.38 10.01
CA LYS A 57 9.94 -23.42 10.63
C LYS A 57 8.48 -23.61 10.22
N LEU A 58 8.14 -24.64 9.43
CA LEU A 58 6.73 -24.95 9.10
C LEU A 58 5.84 -25.12 10.34
N SER A 59 6.36 -25.71 11.41
CA SER A 59 5.61 -25.88 12.67
C SER A 59 5.27 -24.53 13.32
N TYR A 60 6.18 -23.54 13.22
CA TYR A 60 5.94 -22.18 13.69
C TYR A 60 4.79 -21.55 12.89
N ILE A 61 4.86 -21.59 11.56
CA ILE A 61 3.81 -21.07 10.66
C ILE A 61 2.46 -21.74 10.96
N LYS A 62 2.44 -23.08 11.10
CA LYS A 62 1.20 -23.80 11.40
C LYS A 62 0.65 -23.42 12.78
N SER A 63 1.51 -23.24 13.78
CA SER A 63 1.10 -22.89 15.15
C SER A 63 0.46 -21.50 15.25
N MET A 64 0.83 -20.57 14.35
CA MET A 64 0.20 -19.26 14.21
C MET A 64 -1.24 -19.36 13.70
N GLY A 65 -1.52 -20.36 12.86
CA GLY A 65 -2.87 -20.69 12.39
C GLY A 65 -3.04 -20.72 10.88
N PHE A 66 -1.98 -20.48 10.11
CA PHE A 66 -1.99 -20.47 8.65
C PHE A 66 -2.29 -21.85 8.04
N ASP A 67 -2.78 -21.82 6.81
CA ASP A 67 -3.21 -23.00 6.04
C ASP A 67 -2.49 -23.13 4.69
N ALA A 68 -1.72 -22.11 4.28
CA ALA A 68 -0.88 -22.14 3.09
C ALA A 68 0.39 -21.29 3.29
N ILE A 69 1.45 -21.63 2.57
CA ILE A 69 2.63 -20.78 2.35
C ILE A 69 2.71 -20.39 0.87
N TRP A 70 3.18 -19.18 0.60
CA TRP A 70 3.63 -18.72 -0.71
C TRP A 70 5.11 -18.40 -0.59
N ILE A 71 5.94 -18.97 -1.47
CA ILE A 71 7.38 -18.73 -1.51
C ILE A 71 7.74 -18.02 -2.81
N THR A 72 8.71 -17.10 -2.77
CA THR A 72 9.35 -16.50 -3.97
C THR A 72 9.89 -17.57 -4.92
N PRO A 73 10.21 -17.25 -6.19
CA PRO A 73 10.55 -18.30 -7.13
C PRO A 73 11.84 -19.02 -6.68
N PRO A 74 11.83 -20.35 -6.57
CA PRO A 74 12.97 -21.12 -6.11
C PRO A 74 13.95 -21.46 -7.23
N VAL A 75 13.68 -20.99 -8.46
CA VAL A 75 14.38 -21.41 -9.67
C VAL A 75 15.81 -20.88 -9.71
N TYR A 76 16.68 -21.47 -10.52
CA TYR A 76 18.07 -21.02 -10.66
C TYR A 76 18.13 -19.64 -11.33
N ASN A 77 18.74 -18.66 -10.67
CA ASN A 77 18.77 -17.26 -11.11
C ASN A 77 20.10 -16.84 -11.71
N GLN A 78 20.07 -15.73 -12.46
CA GLN A 78 21.18 -14.80 -12.58
C GLN A 78 21.49 -14.21 -11.20
N TRP A 79 22.70 -14.43 -10.71
CA TRP A 79 23.08 -13.96 -9.38
C TRP A 79 23.62 -12.55 -9.39
N ILE A 80 24.38 -12.20 -10.43
CA ILE A 80 24.98 -10.88 -10.62
C ILE A 80 24.44 -10.31 -11.94
N ASN A 81 23.94 -9.08 -11.85
CA ASN A 81 23.67 -8.26 -13.01
C ASN A 81 24.69 -7.10 -12.99
N PRO A 82 25.52 -6.92 -14.04
CA PRO A 82 26.56 -5.88 -14.07
C PRO A 82 26.00 -4.46 -14.09
N ASP A 83 24.76 -4.28 -14.55
CA ASP A 83 24.12 -2.99 -14.74
C ASP A 83 23.35 -2.52 -13.49
N THR A 84 23.30 -3.33 -12.42
CA THR A 84 22.64 -2.98 -11.15
C THR A 84 23.40 -3.47 -9.92
N PRO A 85 23.40 -2.71 -8.82
CA PRO A 85 23.99 -3.18 -7.56
C PRO A 85 23.23 -4.35 -6.92
N CYS A 86 22.01 -4.67 -7.34
CA CYS A 86 21.21 -5.77 -6.79
C CYS A 86 21.68 -7.14 -7.31
N ARG A 87 21.57 -8.15 -6.46
CA ARG A 87 21.80 -9.57 -6.77
C ARG A 87 20.48 -10.31 -6.88
N GLY A 88 20.50 -11.48 -7.53
CA GLY A 88 19.33 -12.31 -7.81
C GLY A 88 18.65 -13.01 -6.62
N TYR A 89 18.90 -12.57 -5.38
CA TYR A 89 18.42 -13.22 -4.15
C TYR A 89 16.88 -13.31 -4.03
N HIS A 90 16.17 -12.47 -4.78
CA HIS A 90 14.71 -12.40 -4.76
C HIS A 90 14.05 -13.49 -5.63
N GLY A 91 14.77 -14.14 -6.53
CA GLY A 91 14.27 -15.26 -7.33
C GLY A 91 13.62 -14.89 -8.68
N TYR A 92 13.62 -13.62 -9.08
CA TYR A 92 12.89 -13.15 -10.26
C TYR A 92 13.76 -13.01 -11.52
N TRP A 93 15.04 -13.39 -11.47
CA TRP A 93 15.95 -13.28 -12.61
C TRP A 93 16.32 -14.66 -13.10
N ALA A 94 15.32 -15.43 -13.54
CA ALA A 94 15.51 -16.83 -13.88
C ALA A 94 16.57 -17.03 -14.98
N TYR A 95 17.51 -17.92 -14.72
CA TYR A 95 18.46 -18.47 -15.68
C TYR A 95 17.98 -19.82 -16.21
N ASP A 96 17.61 -20.72 -15.31
CA ASP A 96 17.05 -22.03 -15.62
C ASP A 96 15.81 -22.29 -14.75
N PHE A 97 14.63 -22.21 -15.36
CA PHE A 97 13.36 -22.40 -14.68
C PHE A 97 13.12 -23.84 -14.19
N THR A 98 13.95 -24.82 -14.54
CA THR A 98 13.74 -26.24 -14.21
C THR A 98 14.66 -26.74 -13.09
N LYS A 99 15.54 -25.88 -12.58
CA LYS A 99 16.46 -26.17 -11.48
C LYS A 99 16.16 -25.30 -10.27
N VAL A 100 16.45 -25.80 -9.08
CA VAL A 100 16.43 -25.00 -7.85
C VAL A 100 17.73 -24.20 -7.77
N ASP A 101 17.67 -22.95 -7.33
CA ASP A 101 18.88 -22.15 -7.08
C ASP A 101 19.75 -22.79 -5.99
N PRO A 102 21.05 -23.01 -6.22
CA PRO A 102 21.99 -23.55 -5.24
C PRO A 102 21.93 -22.86 -3.87
N HIS A 103 21.70 -21.54 -3.81
CA HIS A 103 21.56 -20.82 -2.54
C HIS A 103 20.32 -21.24 -1.74
N PHE A 104 19.27 -21.69 -2.42
CA PHE A 104 18.04 -22.11 -1.77
C PHE A 104 18.05 -23.60 -1.41
N GLY A 105 18.94 -24.39 -2.02
CA GLY A 105 19.16 -25.81 -1.75
C GLY A 105 18.96 -26.69 -2.99
N THR A 106 18.53 -27.92 -2.78
CA THR A 106 18.36 -28.92 -3.85
C THR A 106 16.90 -29.17 -4.19
N ILE A 107 16.65 -29.88 -5.30
CA ILE A 107 15.31 -30.36 -5.65
C ILE A 107 14.71 -31.27 -4.57
N ASP A 108 15.54 -32.03 -3.86
CA ASP A 108 15.08 -32.93 -2.79
C ASP A 108 14.71 -32.15 -1.53
N ASP A 109 15.42 -31.06 -1.23
CA ASP A 109 15.01 -30.14 -0.16
C ASP A 109 13.65 -29.51 -0.46
N TYR A 110 13.37 -29.20 -1.73
CA TYR A 110 12.07 -28.66 -2.11
C TYR A 110 10.95 -29.70 -2.02
N LYS A 111 11.18 -30.93 -2.49
CA LYS A 111 10.24 -32.05 -2.30
C LYS A 111 9.96 -32.30 -0.82
N GLU A 112 11.00 -32.24 0.02
CA GLU A 112 10.86 -32.41 1.45
C GLU A 112 10.03 -31.28 2.08
N LEU A 113 10.27 -30.02 1.68
CA LEU A 113 9.47 -28.87 2.10
C LEU A 113 7.98 -29.11 1.81
N VAL A 114 7.62 -29.44 0.57
CA VAL A 114 6.22 -29.67 0.18
C VAL A 114 5.61 -30.85 0.92
N ARG A 115 6.32 -31.98 0.99
CA ARG A 115 5.87 -33.17 1.72
C ARG A 115 5.61 -32.88 3.20
N ARG A 116 6.50 -32.12 3.85
CA ARG A 116 6.38 -31.73 5.27
C ARG A 116 5.25 -30.73 5.48
N ALA A 117 5.08 -29.77 4.57
CA ALA A 117 3.97 -28.82 4.58
C ALA A 117 2.63 -29.57 4.48
N HIS A 118 2.48 -30.48 3.53
CA HIS A 118 1.29 -31.32 3.37
C HIS A 118 1.00 -32.18 4.61
N LYS A 119 2.04 -32.75 5.25
CA LYS A 119 1.88 -33.51 6.50
C LYS A 119 1.32 -32.64 7.65
N LEU A 120 1.61 -31.35 7.65
CA LEU A 120 1.07 -30.36 8.60
C LEU A 120 -0.26 -29.76 8.13
N GLY A 121 -0.79 -30.16 6.97
CA GLY A 121 -1.98 -29.57 6.37
C GLY A 121 -1.77 -28.10 5.97
N LEU A 122 -0.58 -27.78 5.45
CA LEU A 122 -0.26 -26.53 4.76
C LEU A 122 -0.20 -26.81 3.27
N LYS A 123 -0.82 -25.93 2.47
CA LYS A 123 -0.62 -25.89 1.02
C LYS A 123 0.63 -25.09 0.66
N VAL A 124 1.24 -25.35 -0.49
CA VAL A 124 2.42 -24.63 -0.99
C VAL A 124 2.10 -23.99 -2.33
N VAL A 125 2.22 -22.66 -2.38
CA VAL A 125 2.16 -21.84 -3.60
C VAL A 125 3.59 -21.46 -3.97
N GLN A 126 3.96 -21.75 -5.22
CA GLN A 126 5.22 -21.31 -5.80
C GLN A 126 4.99 -20.03 -6.61
N ASP A 127 5.83 -19.03 -6.42
CA ASP A 127 5.89 -17.90 -7.34
C ASP A 127 6.52 -18.32 -8.67
N ILE A 128 5.95 -17.83 -9.77
CA ILE A 128 6.38 -18.16 -11.13
C ILE A 128 6.49 -16.90 -11.98
N VAL A 129 7.49 -16.86 -12.84
CA VAL A 129 7.70 -15.78 -13.81
C VAL A 129 7.42 -16.31 -15.20
N VAL A 130 6.48 -15.71 -15.92
CA VAL A 130 6.21 -16.06 -17.32
C VAL A 130 6.65 -14.96 -18.29
N ASN A 131 6.79 -13.73 -17.78
CA ASN A 131 7.07 -12.56 -18.59
C ASN A 131 8.50 -12.51 -19.12
N HIS A 132 9.49 -12.80 -18.27
CA HIS A 132 10.89 -12.53 -18.55
C HIS A 132 11.83 -13.59 -17.96
N THR A 133 13.09 -13.56 -18.38
CA THR A 133 14.21 -14.22 -17.70
C THR A 133 15.04 -13.21 -16.90
N GLY A 134 16.25 -13.56 -16.48
CA GLY A 134 17.26 -12.54 -16.14
C GLY A 134 17.56 -11.60 -17.32
N ASN A 135 18.36 -10.57 -17.06
CA ASN A 135 18.89 -9.66 -18.07
C ASN A 135 20.15 -10.27 -18.66
N TYR A 136 20.07 -10.81 -19.88
CA TYR A 136 21.20 -11.40 -20.63
C TYR A 136 21.51 -10.63 -21.92
N PHE A 137 20.62 -9.75 -22.36
CA PHE A 137 20.88 -8.79 -23.41
C PHE A 137 20.24 -7.43 -23.12
N THR A 138 20.71 -6.41 -23.81
CA THR A 138 20.06 -5.08 -23.80
C THR A 138 19.98 -4.53 -25.22
N VAL A 139 19.05 -3.61 -25.45
CA VAL A 139 18.83 -2.96 -26.74
C VAL A 139 18.92 -1.45 -26.56
N ASP A 140 19.89 -0.84 -27.23
CA ASP A 140 20.05 0.61 -27.28
C ASP A 140 18.87 1.26 -28.00
N ALA A 141 18.00 1.93 -27.23
CA ALA A 141 16.80 2.58 -27.71
C ALA A 141 17.06 3.60 -28.84
N SER A 142 18.25 4.23 -28.87
CA SER A 142 18.59 5.21 -29.92
C SER A 142 18.86 4.58 -31.29
N LYS A 143 19.11 3.28 -31.32
CA LYS A 143 19.42 2.49 -32.53
C LYS A 143 18.34 1.47 -32.86
N TYR A 144 17.35 1.31 -31.98
CA TYR A 144 16.30 0.32 -32.13
C TYR A 144 15.53 0.54 -33.44
N ASP A 145 15.29 -0.55 -34.15
CA ASP A 145 14.50 -0.59 -35.38
C ASP A 145 13.55 -1.80 -35.30
N PRO A 146 12.23 -1.59 -35.23
CA PRO A 146 11.28 -2.70 -35.13
C PRO A 146 11.30 -3.63 -36.35
N ALA A 147 11.84 -3.18 -37.50
CA ALA A 147 12.03 -4.02 -38.68
C ALA A 147 13.35 -4.83 -38.64
N ASP A 148 14.29 -4.47 -37.76
CA ASP A 148 15.58 -5.13 -37.64
C ASP A 148 16.06 -5.24 -36.18
N PRO A 149 15.69 -6.31 -35.46
CA PRO A 149 16.00 -6.48 -34.03
C PRO A 149 17.50 -6.63 -33.73
N ARG A 150 18.37 -6.68 -34.75
CA ARG A 150 19.82 -6.68 -34.57
C ARG A 150 20.34 -5.30 -34.19
N LYS A 151 19.66 -4.23 -34.59
CA LYS A 151 20.14 -2.87 -34.35
C LYS A 151 19.99 -2.48 -32.89
N GLY A 152 21.09 -2.02 -32.30
CA GLY A 152 21.14 -1.63 -30.90
C GLY A 152 21.24 -2.80 -29.92
N TRP A 153 20.99 -4.04 -30.35
CA TRP A 153 21.13 -5.23 -29.51
C TRP A 153 22.60 -5.51 -29.18
N LYS A 154 22.86 -5.83 -27.91
CA LYS A 154 24.15 -6.34 -27.43
C LYS A 154 23.95 -7.31 -26.27
N PRO A 155 24.87 -8.27 -26.08
CA PRO A 155 24.85 -9.10 -24.89
C PRO A 155 25.12 -8.27 -23.62
N CYS A 156 24.54 -8.67 -22.50
CA CYS A 156 24.88 -8.14 -21.18
C CYS A 156 26.13 -8.91 -20.67
N GLU A 157 27.31 -8.30 -20.78
CA GLU A 157 28.56 -8.94 -20.38
C GLU A 157 28.68 -9.05 -18.85
N GLY A 158 28.80 -10.28 -18.33
CA GLY A 158 28.90 -10.54 -16.88
C GLY A 158 27.56 -10.88 -16.20
N ALA A 159 26.48 -10.99 -16.96
CA ALA A 159 25.16 -11.40 -16.49
C ALA A 159 24.96 -12.92 -16.39
N PHE A 160 25.52 -13.61 -15.38
CA PHE A 160 25.46 -15.09 -15.31
C PHE A 160 25.43 -15.64 -13.88
N PRO A 161 25.01 -16.90 -13.69
CA PRO A 161 25.44 -17.69 -12.54
C PRO A 161 26.89 -18.24 -12.70
N PRO A 162 27.53 -18.81 -11.67
CA PRO A 162 28.96 -19.17 -11.65
C PRO A 162 29.36 -20.27 -12.60
N ASP A 163 28.42 -21.16 -12.92
CA ASP A 163 28.72 -22.41 -13.62
C ASP A 163 28.95 -22.19 -15.13
N ALA A 164 28.76 -20.97 -15.62
CA ALA A 164 28.87 -20.65 -17.04
C ALA A 164 29.49 -19.25 -17.25
N PRO A 165 30.70 -19.14 -17.86
CA PRO A 165 31.06 -17.88 -18.48
C PRO A 165 30.03 -17.54 -19.59
N PRO A 166 29.73 -16.25 -19.85
CA PRO A 166 29.01 -15.89 -21.07
C PRO A 166 29.70 -16.45 -22.30
N LYS A 167 28.99 -17.30 -23.04
CA LYS A 167 28.75 -16.98 -24.44
C LYS A 167 27.30 -16.57 -24.51
N ALA A 168 27.03 -15.29 -24.25
CA ALA A 168 25.72 -14.80 -24.61
C ALA A 168 25.54 -15.08 -26.13
N PRO A 169 24.42 -15.68 -26.53
CA PRO A 169 23.24 -15.86 -25.69
C PRO A 169 22.84 -17.35 -25.64
N ASP A 170 23.12 -17.98 -24.49
CA ASP A 170 22.75 -19.35 -24.12
C ASP A 170 21.75 -19.29 -22.95
N ASP A 171 20.59 -18.65 -23.17
CA ASP A 171 19.48 -18.79 -22.23
C ASP A 171 19.10 -20.29 -22.13
N HIS A 172 18.92 -20.83 -20.93
CA HIS A 172 18.63 -22.26 -20.76
C HIS A 172 17.16 -22.63 -21.07
N VAL A 173 16.34 -21.65 -21.43
CA VAL A 173 14.90 -21.79 -21.60
C VAL A 173 14.56 -22.24 -23.02
N PHE A 174 15.13 -21.52 -23.98
CA PHE A 174 14.95 -21.59 -25.42
C PHE A 174 16.29 -21.72 -26.17
N ARG A 175 17.38 -21.16 -25.64
CA ARG A 175 18.67 -20.95 -26.33
C ARG A 175 18.52 -20.14 -27.60
N MET A 176 17.69 -19.11 -27.57
CA MET A 176 17.26 -18.38 -28.78
C MET A 176 17.25 -16.85 -28.60
N ASN A 177 18.02 -16.31 -27.65
CA ASN A 177 18.10 -14.88 -27.36
C ASN A 177 19.18 -14.12 -28.16
N ASN A 178 19.50 -14.52 -29.41
CA ASN A 178 20.40 -13.77 -30.31
C ASN A 178 19.69 -13.32 -31.61
N PRO A 179 19.36 -12.04 -31.82
CA PRO A 179 18.78 -11.62 -33.09
C PRO A 179 19.80 -11.66 -34.26
N ASN A 180 21.10 -11.75 -33.99
CA ASN A 180 22.14 -11.91 -35.02
C ASN A 180 22.20 -13.34 -35.59
N VAL A 181 21.59 -14.32 -34.91
CA VAL A 181 21.45 -15.69 -35.40
C VAL A 181 20.12 -15.80 -36.15
N GLU A 182 20.15 -16.32 -37.38
CA GLU A 182 18.97 -16.38 -38.25
C GLU A 182 17.84 -17.21 -37.63
N GLU A 183 18.16 -18.37 -37.07
CA GLU A 183 17.18 -19.27 -36.46
C GLU A 183 16.47 -18.60 -35.28
N HIS A 184 17.22 -17.89 -34.44
CA HIS A 184 16.69 -17.20 -33.26
C HIS A 184 15.76 -16.05 -33.67
N ARG A 185 16.18 -15.26 -34.67
CA ARG A 185 15.36 -14.16 -35.21
C ARG A 185 14.09 -14.66 -35.87
N LYS A 186 14.14 -15.79 -36.58
CA LYS A 186 12.94 -16.45 -37.14
C LYS A 186 12.05 -17.04 -36.06
N ALA A 187 12.63 -17.60 -35.01
CA ALA A 187 11.89 -18.17 -33.89
C ALA A 187 11.16 -17.10 -33.10
N ALA A 188 11.77 -15.92 -32.90
CA ALA A 188 11.18 -14.74 -32.25
C ALA A 188 10.47 -15.08 -30.92
N VAL A 189 11.11 -15.92 -30.09
CA VAL A 189 10.60 -16.33 -28.77
C VAL A 189 10.84 -15.27 -27.69
N TYR A 190 11.67 -14.27 -27.97
CA TYR A 190 11.88 -13.06 -27.18
C TYR A 190 11.45 -11.82 -27.96
N ASN A 191 11.00 -10.82 -27.24
CA ASN A 191 10.86 -9.46 -27.74
C ASN A 191 12.23 -8.75 -27.65
N PHE A 192 12.90 -8.60 -28.80
CA PHE A 192 14.22 -7.94 -28.88
C PHE A 192 14.06 -6.42 -28.95
N THR A 193 13.64 -5.85 -27.82
CA THR A 193 13.20 -4.46 -27.71
C THR A 193 13.95 -3.73 -26.60
N PRO A 194 14.06 -2.38 -26.67
CA PRO A 194 14.61 -1.61 -25.56
C PRO A 194 13.67 -1.63 -24.36
N ASN A 195 14.14 -1.03 -23.26
CA ASN A 195 13.28 -0.72 -22.13
C ASN A 195 12.05 0.07 -22.56
N MET A 196 10.91 -0.32 -22.01
CA MET A 196 9.67 0.43 -22.11
C MET A 196 9.88 1.85 -21.57
N ASN A 197 9.43 2.83 -22.36
CA ASN A 197 9.48 4.25 -22.00
C ASN A 197 8.09 4.78 -21.63
N ASN A 198 7.02 4.13 -22.09
CA ASN A 198 5.66 4.55 -21.87
C ASN A 198 4.77 3.42 -21.32
N PHE A 199 4.68 3.35 -19.99
CA PHE A 199 3.82 2.43 -19.24
C PHE A 199 2.30 2.58 -19.51
N GLY A 200 1.89 3.62 -20.24
CA GLY A 200 0.50 3.81 -20.68
C GLY A 200 0.21 3.26 -22.08
N ASP A 201 1.23 2.89 -22.86
CA ASP A 201 1.04 2.24 -24.16
C ASP A 201 0.94 0.74 -23.97
N ARG A 202 -0.22 0.16 -24.28
CA ARG A 202 -0.45 -1.28 -24.12
C ARG A 202 0.51 -2.10 -24.99
N THR A 203 0.90 -1.58 -26.16
CA THR A 203 1.86 -2.23 -27.06
C THR A 203 3.21 -2.35 -26.37
N GLU A 204 3.75 -1.24 -25.84
CA GLU A 204 5.01 -1.29 -25.10
C GLU A 204 4.91 -2.20 -23.87
N THR A 205 3.82 -2.13 -23.11
CA THR A 205 3.68 -2.99 -21.92
C THR A 205 3.62 -4.49 -22.23
N LEU A 206 3.38 -4.88 -23.49
CA LEU A 206 3.27 -6.28 -23.92
C LEU A 206 4.46 -6.77 -24.73
N THR A 207 5.25 -5.86 -25.29
CA THR A 207 6.31 -6.20 -26.25
C THR A 207 7.64 -5.51 -25.97
N TYR A 208 7.78 -4.74 -24.89
CA TYR A 208 9.02 -4.06 -24.50
C TYR A 208 9.52 -4.57 -23.15
N SER A 209 10.84 -4.56 -22.97
CA SER A 209 11.47 -5.04 -21.75
C SER A 209 11.14 -4.14 -20.55
N ILE A 210 10.96 -4.78 -19.39
CA ILE A 210 10.86 -4.10 -18.10
C ILE A 210 12.21 -4.19 -17.38
N CYS A 211 12.84 -3.05 -17.10
CA CYS A 211 14.12 -2.97 -16.38
C CYS A 211 15.26 -3.84 -16.97
N ASP A 212 15.35 -3.87 -18.30
CA ASP A 212 16.27 -4.65 -19.14
C ASP A 212 16.13 -6.16 -18.95
N LEU A 213 15.05 -6.65 -18.34
CA LEU A 213 14.78 -8.07 -18.26
C LEU A 213 14.40 -8.59 -19.65
N ASP A 214 15.01 -9.71 -20.06
CA ASP A 214 14.79 -10.30 -21.38
C ASP A 214 13.32 -10.75 -21.50
N ASP A 215 12.53 -10.00 -22.27
CA ASP A 215 11.09 -10.16 -22.37
C ASP A 215 10.70 -11.31 -23.31
N ILE A 216 9.95 -12.28 -22.79
CA ILE A 216 9.53 -13.48 -23.52
C ILE A 216 8.29 -13.14 -24.35
N ASN A 217 8.33 -13.44 -25.64
CA ASN A 217 7.20 -13.24 -26.53
C ASN A 217 6.11 -14.31 -26.27
N LEU A 218 5.19 -14.05 -25.34
CA LEU A 218 4.14 -15.00 -24.96
C LEU A 218 3.02 -15.15 -26.02
N GLU A 219 2.97 -14.31 -27.05
CA GLU A 219 2.11 -14.57 -28.21
C GLU A 219 2.69 -15.67 -29.12
N ASN A 220 4.00 -15.92 -29.02
CA ASN A 220 4.66 -16.98 -29.76
C ASN A 220 4.20 -18.37 -29.25
N PRO A 221 3.63 -19.23 -30.11
CA PRO A 221 3.15 -20.55 -29.68
C PRO A 221 4.24 -21.51 -29.20
N LEU A 222 5.49 -21.32 -29.61
CA LEU A 222 6.63 -22.10 -29.08
C LEU A 222 6.97 -21.64 -27.66
N ALA A 223 7.06 -20.32 -27.44
CA ALA A 223 7.32 -19.75 -26.13
C ALA A 223 6.24 -20.13 -25.11
N ALA A 224 4.97 -19.93 -25.46
CA ALA A 224 3.85 -20.25 -24.59
C ALA A 224 3.78 -21.73 -24.20
N ARG A 225 4.04 -22.64 -25.15
CA ARG A 225 4.11 -24.09 -24.88
C ARG A 225 5.26 -24.46 -23.94
N ARG A 226 6.44 -23.90 -24.19
CA ARG A 226 7.63 -24.16 -23.37
C ARG A 226 7.41 -23.71 -21.93
N MET A 227 6.80 -22.54 -21.71
CA MET A 227 6.47 -22.09 -20.36
C MET A 227 5.47 -23.03 -19.67
N ALA A 228 4.47 -23.56 -20.39
CA ALA A 228 3.55 -24.55 -19.84
C ALA A 228 4.26 -25.87 -19.48
N GLU A 229 5.21 -26.35 -20.29
CA GLU A 229 6.03 -27.53 -19.98
C GLU A 229 6.87 -27.33 -18.70
N ILE A 230 7.57 -26.20 -18.62
CA ILE A 230 8.40 -25.82 -17.47
C ILE A 230 7.60 -25.84 -16.17
N TYR A 231 6.39 -25.27 -16.17
CA TYR A 231 5.59 -25.21 -14.94
C TYR A 231 4.83 -26.49 -14.64
N ARG A 232 4.56 -27.34 -15.64
CA ARG A 232 4.12 -28.73 -15.41
C ARG A 232 5.19 -29.56 -14.72
N TYR A 233 6.48 -29.34 -15.01
CA TYR A 233 7.57 -30.02 -14.33
C TYR A 233 7.53 -29.81 -12.81
N TRP A 234 7.24 -28.60 -12.33
CA TRP A 234 7.14 -28.33 -10.88
C TRP A 234 5.93 -29.02 -10.22
N ILE A 235 4.80 -29.09 -10.94
CA ILE A 235 3.60 -29.82 -10.48
C ILE A 235 3.92 -31.32 -10.35
N GLU A 236 4.60 -31.89 -11.33
CA GLU A 236 4.94 -33.32 -11.34
C GLU A 236 6.05 -33.68 -10.35
N THR A 237 7.14 -32.93 -10.35
CA THR A 237 8.36 -33.26 -9.62
C THR A 237 8.26 -32.92 -8.13
N VAL A 238 7.60 -31.81 -7.80
CA VAL A 238 7.55 -31.27 -6.43
C VAL A 238 6.15 -31.41 -5.83
N GLY A 239 5.09 -31.27 -6.62
CA GLY A 239 3.71 -31.43 -6.13
C GLY A 239 3.15 -30.20 -5.43
N VAL A 240 3.53 -29.00 -5.86
CA VAL A 240 2.98 -27.73 -5.38
C VAL A 240 1.45 -27.66 -5.57
N ASP A 241 0.75 -26.90 -4.73
CA ASP A 241 -0.71 -26.80 -4.73
C ASP A 241 -1.24 -25.62 -5.57
N GLY A 242 -0.36 -24.72 -6.00
CA GLY A 242 -0.74 -23.54 -6.77
C GLY A 242 0.44 -22.69 -7.20
N PHE A 243 0.14 -21.69 -8.02
CA PHE A 243 1.11 -20.70 -8.49
C PHE A 243 0.66 -19.27 -8.20
N ARG A 244 1.60 -18.41 -7.83
CA ARG A 244 1.46 -16.96 -7.98
C ARG A 244 2.20 -16.56 -9.25
N VAL A 245 1.54 -15.88 -10.18
CA VAL A 245 2.18 -15.41 -11.43
C VAL A 245 2.66 -13.99 -11.25
N ASP A 246 3.95 -13.78 -11.49
CA ASP A 246 4.61 -12.48 -11.47
C ASP A 246 4.22 -11.60 -12.67
N THR A 247 4.26 -10.27 -12.47
CA THR A 247 4.22 -9.26 -13.55
C THR A 247 3.11 -9.44 -14.58
N VAL A 248 1.96 -9.99 -14.19
CA VAL A 248 0.85 -10.35 -15.09
C VAL A 248 0.38 -9.17 -15.94
N TYR A 249 0.44 -7.95 -15.39
CA TYR A 249 0.07 -6.75 -16.15
C TYR A 249 0.84 -6.61 -17.47
N TYR A 250 2.05 -7.16 -17.58
CA TYR A 250 2.90 -7.08 -18.77
C TYR A 250 2.75 -8.27 -19.72
N THR A 251 1.84 -9.19 -19.40
CA THR A 251 1.59 -10.39 -20.20
C THR A 251 0.29 -10.27 -21.00
N PRO A 252 0.15 -10.94 -22.17
CA PRO A 252 -1.10 -10.96 -22.91
C PRO A 252 -2.21 -11.67 -22.12
N GLU A 253 -3.39 -11.07 -22.01
CA GLU A 253 -4.53 -11.64 -21.26
C GLU A 253 -4.90 -13.06 -21.77
N LYS A 254 -4.89 -13.27 -23.10
CA LYS A 254 -5.30 -14.52 -23.75
C LYS A 254 -4.38 -15.70 -23.47
N PHE A 255 -3.14 -15.43 -23.06
CA PHE A 255 -2.14 -16.45 -22.73
C PHE A 255 -2.68 -17.41 -21.67
N TYR A 256 -3.35 -16.89 -20.63
CA TYR A 256 -3.81 -17.68 -19.49
C TYR A 256 -4.88 -18.71 -19.82
N GLY A 257 -5.69 -18.48 -20.85
CA GLY A 257 -6.72 -19.43 -21.29
C GLY A 257 -6.12 -20.77 -21.69
N ARG A 258 -5.13 -20.76 -22.59
CA ARG A 258 -4.41 -21.97 -23.01
C ARG A 258 -3.50 -22.48 -21.89
N PHE A 259 -2.67 -21.59 -21.33
CA PHE A 259 -1.67 -21.91 -20.32
C PHE A 259 -2.29 -22.67 -19.14
N LEU A 260 -3.43 -22.22 -18.61
CA LEU A 260 -4.06 -22.85 -17.46
C LEU A 260 -5.08 -23.95 -17.83
N HIS A 261 -5.85 -23.77 -18.90
CA HIS A 261 -7.08 -24.57 -19.12
C HIS A 261 -7.07 -25.45 -20.36
N SER A 262 -6.00 -25.47 -21.17
CA SER A 262 -5.91 -26.34 -22.35
C SER A 262 -6.24 -27.80 -21.99
N ARG A 263 -7.14 -28.41 -22.75
CA ARG A 263 -7.54 -29.82 -22.60
C ARG A 263 -6.93 -30.72 -23.66
N ASP A 264 -6.04 -30.17 -24.50
CA ASP A 264 -5.29 -30.96 -25.47
C ASP A 264 -4.45 -32.00 -24.72
N PRO A 265 -4.61 -33.31 -24.97
CA PRO A 265 -3.80 -34.34 -24.30
C PRO A 265 -2.30 -34.23 -24.57
N SER A 266 -1.90 -33.64 -25.71
CA SER A 266 -0.49 -33.44 -26.08
C SER A 266 0.11 -32.16 -25.47
N ASP A 267 -0.73 -31.19 -25.14
CA ASP A 267 -0.35 -29.91 -24.52
C ASP A 267 -1.39 -29.47 -23.47
N PRO A 268 -1.55 -30.23 -22.37
CA PRO A 268 -2.52 -29.92 -21.34
C PRO A 268 -2.08 -28.69 -20.55
N GLY A 269 -3.03 -27.81 -20.25
CA GLY A 269 -2.81 -26.70 -19.34
C GLY A 269 -2.59 -27.19 -17.90
N MET A 270 -2.04 -26.33 -17.04
CA MET A 270 -1.61 -26.75 -15.70
C MET A 270 -2.76 -27.29 -14.84
N LYS A 271 -3.98 -26.77 -14.96
CA LYS A 271 -5.10 -27.25 -14.12
C LYS A 271 -5.51 -28.68 -14.47
N PRO A 272 -5.80 -29.02 -15.74
CA PRO A 272 -5.99 -30.42 -16.16
C PRO A 272 -4.80 -31.31 -15.80
N PHE A 273 -3.56 -30.86 -16.02
CA PHE A 273 -2.37 -31.64 -15.70
C PHE A 273 -2.23 -31.92 -14.19
N ALA A 274 -2.41 -30.91 -13.34
CA ALA A 274 -2.42 -31.05 -11.89
C ALA A 274 -3.50 -32.04 -11.42
N ALA A 275 -4.70 -31.98 -12.00
CA ALA A 275 -5.77 -32.92 -11.69
C ALA A 275 -5.39 -34.37 -12.02
N GLN A 276 -4.67 -34.61 -13.14
CA GLN A 276 -4.14 -35.94 -13.48
C GLN A 276 -3.11 -36.43 -12.46
N LYS A 277 -2.31 -35.54 -11.88
CA LYS A 277 -1.37 -35.84 -10.79
C LYS A 277 -2.04 -35.92 -9.41
N GLY A 278 -3.37 -35.81 -9.33
CA GLY A 278 -4.15 -35.93 -8.10
C GLY A 278 -4.35 -34.62 -7.32
N ILE A 279 -3.89 -33.48 -7.87
CA ILE A 279 -4.03 -32.15 -7.27
C ILE A 279 -5.25 -31.47 -7.89
N ARG A 280 -6.43 -31.71 -7.31
CA ARG A 280 -7.73 -31.34 -7.91
C ARG A 280 -8.11 -29.86 -7.79
N ASP A 281 -7.59 -29.18 -6.79
CA ASP A 281 -7.89 -27.78 -6.49
C ASP A 281 -6.65 -26.90 -6.75
N PHE A 282 -5.99 -27.05 -7.90
CA PHE A 282 -4.79 -26.26 -8.25
C PHE A 282 -5.15 -24.78 -8.45
N PHE A 283 -4.62 -23.92 -7.58
CA PHE A 283 -4.97 -22.50 -7.51
C PHE A 283 -3.91 -21.61 -8.14
N VAL A 284 -4.33 -20.69 -9.01
CA VAL A 284 -3.43 -19.75 -9.66
C VAL A 284 -3.96 -18.33 -9.53
N PHE A 285 -3.16 -17.45 -8.96
CA PHE A 285 -3.46 -16.02 -8.87
C PHE A 285 -2.31 -15.19 -9.41
N GLY A 286 -2.61 -14.02 -9.97
CA GLY A 286 -1.62 -13.15 -10.60
C GLY A 286 -1.35 -11.87 -9.83
N GLU A 287 -0.17 -11.31 -10.04
CA GLU A 287 0.11 -9.91 -9.75
C GLU A 287 -0.25 -9.04 -10.96
N VAL A 288 -1.44 -8.46 -10.93
CA VAL A 288 -1.82 -7.38 -11.85
C VAL A 288 -1.71 -6.07 -11.08
N TRP A 289 -0.61 -5.33 -11.25
CA TRP A 289 -0.40 -4.07 -10.55
C TRP A 289 -1.32 -2.97 -11.11
N SER A 290 -2.55 -2.97 -10.63
CA SER A 290 -3.58 -1.99 -10.97
C SER A 290 -4.48 -1.74 -9.77
N TYR A 291 -4.99 -0.51 -9.66
CA TYR A 291 -6.00 -0.14 -8.67
C TYR A 291 -7.43 -0.21 -9.24
N ASP A 292 -7.59 -0.66 -10.48
CA ASP A 292 -8.87 -0.84 -11.15
C ASP A 292 -9.22 -2.33 -11.30
N TYR A 293 -10.27 -2.77 -10.60
CA TYR A 293 -10.79 -4.14 -10.71
C TYR A 293 -11.22 -4.51 -12.13
N ALA A 294 -11.67 -3.57 -12.97
CA ALA A 294 -12.05 -3.88 -14.34
C ALA A 294 -10.83 -4.29 -15.18
N ALA A 295 -9.71 -3.59 -15.02
CA ALA A 295 -8.44 -3.98 -15.65
C ALA A 295 -7.97 -5.36 -15.17
N ILE A 296 -8.02 -5.63 -13.86
CA ILE A 296 -7.60 -6.93 -13.30
C ILE A 296 -8.53 -8.07 -13.76
N ASN A 297 -9.84 -7.84 -13.82
CA ASN A 297 -10.81 -8.86 -14.20
C ASN A 297 -10.57 -9.42 -15.61
N LYS A 298 -9.93 -8.68 -16.52
CA LYS A 298 -9.57 -9.17 -17.86
C LYS A 298 -8.65 -10.39 -17.80
N TYR A 299 -7.75 -10.47 -16.82
CA TYR A 299 -6.87 -11.62 -16.63
C TYR A 299 -7.54 -12.81 -15.94
N ILE A 300 -8.65 -12.57 -15.24
CA ILE A 300 -9.46 -13.63 -14.60
C ILE A 300 -10.43 -14.24 -15.63
N MET A 301 -11.03 -13.39 -16.47
CA MET A 301 -11.93 -13.80 -17.53
C MET A 301 -11.87 -12.81 -18.70
N GLU A 302 -11.52 -13.31 -19.87
CA GLU A 302 -11.44 -12.55 -21.11
C GLU A 302 -12.40 -13.14 -22.15
N ASP A 303 -13.27 -12.34 -22.74
CA ASP A 303 -14.24 -12.76 -23.77
C ASP A 303 -15.05 -14.02 -23.39
N GLY A 304 -15.35 -14.18 -22.09
CA GLY A 304 -16.08 -15.32 -21.54
C GLY A 304 -15.24 -16.60 -21.36
N GLN A 305 -13.95 -16.57 -21.70
CA GLN A 305 -13.00 -17.65 -21.46
C GLN A 305 -12.32 -17.48 -20.08
N PRO A 306 -12.12 -18.57 -19.34
CA PRO A 306 -11.46 -18.50 -18.04
C PRO A 306 -9.95 -18.27 -18.19
N GLY A 307 -9.41 -17.35 -17.39
CA GLY A 307 -7.97 -17.08 -17.23
C GLY A 307 -7.49 -17.53 -15.85
N LEU A 308 -6.84 -16.62 -15.11
CA LEU A 308 -6.45 -16.83 -13.71
C LEU A 308 -7.66 -17.12 -12.82
N ASP A 309 -7.48 -17.80 -11.67
CA ASP A 309 -8.58 -17.93 -10.70
C ASP A 309 -8.89 -16.60 -10.01
N SER A 310 -7.84 -15.80 -9.83
CA SER A 310 -7.83 -14.61 -8.97
C SER A 310 -6.60 -13.74 -9.20
N ALA A 311 -6.46 -12.67 -8.41
CA ALA A 311 -5.31 -11.80 -8.37
C ALA A 311 -4.98 -11.35 -6.95
N ILE A 312 -3.80 -10.75 -6.80
CA ILE A 312 -3.43 -9.94 -5.63
C ILE A 312 -4.36 -8.72 -5.56
N ASP A 313 -4.96 -8.47 -4.39
CA ASP A 313 -5.97 -7.42 -4.19
C ASP A 313 -5.34 -6.05 -3.87
N PHE A 314 -4.58 -5.50 -4.83
CA PHE A 314 -4.02 -4.13 -4.73
C PHE A 314 -5.09 -3.06 -4.47
N PRO A 315 -6.27 -3.08 -5.11
CA PRO A 315 -7.29 -2.08 -4.81
C PRO A 315 -7.74 -2.14 -3.35
N LEU A 316 -7.98 -3.32 -2.77
CA LEU A 316 -8.32 -3.43 -1.34
C LEU A 316 -7.16 -2.97 -0.45
N ALA A 317 -5.92 -3.37 -0.74
CA ALA A 317 -4.76 -2.94 0.02
C ALA A 317 -4.66 -1.41 0.07
N ASP A 318 -4.90 -0.73 -1.06
CA ASP A 318 -4.95 0.73 -1.13
C ASP A 318 -6.14 1.30 -0.35
N TYR A 319 -7.36 0.78 -0.47
CA TYR A 319 -8.50 1.24 0.33
C TYR A 319 -8.26 1.09 1.85
N LEU A 320 -7.72 -0.04 2.29
CA LEU A 320 -7.38 -0.26 3.70
C LEU A 320 -6.28 0.71 4.15
N ALA A 321 -5.28 0.94 3.31
CA ALA A 321 -4.24 1.93 3.58
C ALA A 321 -4.79 3.34 3.68
N GLN A 322 -5.66 3.73 2.75
CA GLN A 322 -6.37 4.99 2.76
C GLN A 322 -7.18 5.16 4.06
N ILE A 323 -7.98 4.18 4.45
CA ILE A 323 -8.93 4.33 5.56
C ILE A 323 -8.24 4.26 6.93
N PHE A 324 -7.31 3.32 7.10
CA PHE A 324 -6.75 3.03 8.41
C PHE A 324 -5.41 3.71 8.66
N TYR A 325 -4.53 3.76 7.66
CA TYR A 325 -3.21 4.41 7.80
C TYR A 325 -3.32 5.90 7.51
N LYS A 326 -3.87 6.22 6.35
CA LYS A 326 -4.07 7.59 5.89
C LYS A 326 -5.38 8.19 6.42
N LYS A 327 -6.06 7.59 7.40
CA LYS A 327 -7.33 8.07 8.03
C LYS A 327 -8.29 8.81 7.10
N LEU A 328 -8.42 8.36 5.86
CA LEU A 328 -9.23 9.05 4.86
C LEU A 328 -10.71 8.90 5.19
N PRO A 329 -11.57 9.71 4.55
CA PRO A 329 -13.01 9.51 4.60
C PRO A 329 -13.37 8.03 4.47
N THR A 330 -13.94 7.47 5.53
CA THR A 330 -14.28 6.03 5.59
C THR A 330 -15.30 5.66 4.52
N ARG A 331 -16.09 6.62 4.03
CA ARG A 331 -16.99 6.45 2.88
C ARG A 331 -16.29 6.07 1.57
N LYS A 332 -14.97 6.29 1.42
CA LYS A 332 -14.22 5.80 0.26
C LYS A 332 -14.35 4.26 0.13
N PHE A 333 -14.56 3.54 1.24
CA PHE A 333 -14.79 2.09 1.24
C PHE A 333 -16.06 1.63 0.51
N VAL A 334 -17.04 2.52 0.32
CA VAL A 334 -18.28 2.20 -0.42
C VAL A 334 -17.92 1.75 -1.84
N LYS A 335 -16.97 2.43 -2.49
CA LYS A 335 -16.51 2.07 -3.84
C LYS A 335 -15.91 0.67 -3.92
N TYR A 336 -15.18 0.24 -2.89
CA TYR A 336 -14.67 -1.13 -2.81
C TYR A 336 -15.81 -2.16 -2.72
N VAL A 337 -16.83 -1.89 -1.91
CA VAL A 337 -17.96 -2.81 -1.73
C VAL A 337 -18.80 -2.91 -3.01
N GLU A 338 -18.97 -1.80 -3.74
CA GLU A 338 -19.71 -1.74 -5.00
C GLU A 338 -18.93 -2.27 -6.21
N ALA A 339 -17.60 -2.44 -6.08
CA ALA A 339 -16.76 -2.89 -7.18
C ALA A 339 -17.09 -4.32 -7.62
N ARG A 340 -17.23 -4.51 -8.94
CA ARG A 340 -17.42 -5.83 -9.54
C ARG A 340 -16.11 -6.62 -9.48
N ARG A 341 -16.11 -7.67 -8.67
CA ARG A 341 -15.01 -8.64 -8.56
C ARG A 341 -15.47 -10.01 -9.02
N LEU A 342 -14.72 -10.62 -9.93
CA LEU A 342 -14.92 -12.03 -10.26
C LEU A 342 -14.33 -12.89 -9.15
N ASN A 343 -14.99 -13.99 -8.79
CA ASN A 343 -14.53 -14.92 -7.74
C ASN A 343 -14.13 -14.24 -6.40
N PRO A 344 -14.97 -13.39 -5.78
CA PRO A 344 -14.60 -12.54 -4.64
C PRO A 344 -13.99 -13.28 -3.43
N GLY A 345 -14.32 -14.57 -3.25
CA GLY A 345 -13.75 -15.41 -2.18
C GLY A 345 -12.30 -15.87 -2.41
N LEU A 346 -11.72 -15.66 -3.59
CA LEU A 346 -10.37 -16.11 -3.96
C LEU A 346 -9.34 -14.98 -4.05
N TRP A 347 -9.74 -13.71 -3.92
CA TRP A 347 -8.82 -12.56 -3.99
C TRP A 347 -7.76 -12.63 -2.89
N VAL A 348 -6.49 -12.55 -3.25
CA VAL A 348 -5.39 -12.64 -2.28
C VAL A 348 -5.15 -11.25 -1.71
N SER A 349 -5.74 -10.99 -0.55
CA SER A 349 -5.68 -9.69 0.12
C SER A 349 -4.48 -9.59 1.04
N PHE A 350 -3.89 -8.40 1.16
CA PHE A 350 -2.67 -8.19 1.94
C PHE A 350 -2.63 -6.74 2.47
N LEU A 351 -1.69 -6.46 3.38
CA LEU A 351 -1.44 -5.11 3.91
C LEU A 351 -0.06 -4.57 3.49
N ASP A 352 0.89 -5.47 3.32
CA ASP A 352 2.23 -5.26 2.78
C ASP A 352 2.77 -6.54 2.11
N ASN A 353 3.76 -6.39 1.23
CA ASN A 353 4.40 -7.48 0.49
C ASN A 353 5.88 -7.12 0.23
N HIS A 354 6.49 -7.75 -0.78
CA HIS A 354 7.91 -7.58 -1.11
C HIS A 354 8.25 -6.31 -1.92
N ASP A 355 7.23 -5.57 -2.38
CA ASP A 355 7.36 -4.38 -3.25
C ASP A 355 6.75 -3.12 -2.67
N VAL A 356 5.87 -3.23 -1.66
CA VAL A 356 5.31 -2.08 -0.95
C VAL A 356 5.91 -1.94 0.45
N GLU A 357 6.15 -0.70 0.88
CA GLU A 357 6.64 -0.40 2.23
C GLU A 357 5.87 -1.17 3.31
N ARG A 358 6.61 -1.63 4.33
CA ARG A 358 6.04 -2.36 5.46
C ARG A 358 4.93 -1.54 6.11
N MET A 359 3.84 -2.20 6.48
CA MET A 359 2.72 -1.54 7.16
C MET A 359 3.19 -0.85 8.45
N MET A 360 4.12 -1.48 9.19
CA MET A 360 4.63 -0.97 10.46
C MET A 360 5.56 0.24 10.33
N SER A 361 6.02 0.58 9.12
CA SER A 361 6.73 1.84 8.87
C SER A 361 5.79 2.99 8.52
N ARG A 362 4.55 2.68 8.13
CA ARG A 362 3.56 3.65 7.62
C ARG A 362 2.42 3.97 8.59
N ALA A 363 2.26 3.21 9.67
CA ALA A 363 1.11 3.34 10.56
C ALA A 363 1.45 3.04 12.04
N ASP A 364 0.71 3.70 12.93
CA ASP A 364 0.73 3.39 14.36
C ASP A 364 0.09 2.03 14.67
N TRP A 365 0.44 1.45 15.81
CA TRP A 365 -0.03 0.12 16.18
C TRP A 365 -1.57 0.00 16.31
N PRO A 366 -2.32 0.99 16.85
CA PRO A 366 -3.79 0.96 16.80
C PRO A 366 -4.37 0.89 15.37
N SER A 367 -3.79 1.61 14.42
CA SER A 367 -4.22 1.59 13.02
C SER A 367 -3.88 0.26 12.36
N VAL A 368 -2.71 -0.29 12.64
CA VAL A 368 -2.33 -1.65 12.21
C VAL A 368 -3.32 -2.70 12.74
N LYS A 369 -3.71 -2.62 14.02
CA LYS A 369 -4.72 -3.54 14.58
C LYS A 369 -6.04 -3.47 13.84
N GLN A 370 -6.49 -2.27 13.48
CA GLN A 370 -7.72 -2.08 12.70
C GLN A 370 -7.60 -2.69 11.30
N SER A 371 -6.50 -2.46 10.60
CA SER A 371 -6.25 -3.04 9.27
C SER A 371 -6.18 -4.57 9.29
N LEU A 372 -5.54 -5.16 10.30
CA LEU A 372 -5.54 -6.61 10.48
C LEU A 372 -6.96 -7.14 10.74
N VAL A 373 -7.73 -6.49 11.61
CA VAL A 373 -9.13 -6.89 11.84
C VAL A 373 -9.95 -6.80 10.56
N ALA A 374 -9.78 -5.74 9.76
CA ALA A 374 -10.44 -5.61 8.45
C ALA A 374 -10.00 -6.72 7.48
N LEU A 375 -8.70 -6.97 7.32
CA LEU A 375 -8.15 -8.03 6.47
C LEU A 375 -8.77 -9.40 6.80
N PHE A 376 -8.89 -9.72 8.09
CA PHE A 376 -9.41 -11.03 8.52
C PHE A 376 -10.93 -11.13 8.60
N THR A 377 -11.67 -10.03 8.43
CA THR A 377 -13.15 -10.01 8.42
C THR A 377 -13.77 -9.75 7.05
N LEU A 378 -12.94 -9.44 6.04
CA LEU A 378 -13.36 -9.29 4.65
C LEU A 378 -13.20 -10.62 3.86
N PRO A 379 -14.00 -10.82 2.80
CA PRO A 379 -13.86 -11.95 1.89
C PRO A 379 -12.50 -12.00 1.19
N GLY A 380 -12.11 -13.19 0.72
CA GLY A 380 -10.82 -13.44 0.06
C GLY A 380 -9.87 -14.32 0.87
N ILE A 381 -8.64 -14.43 0.41
CA ILE A 381 -7.56 -15.19 1.03
C ILE A 381 -6.58 -14.19 1.67
N PRO A 382 -6.67 -13.92 2.98
CA PRO A 382 -5.73 -13.00 3.62
C PRO A 382 -4.32 -13.60 3.62
N CYS A 383 -3.40 -12.84 3.07
CA CYS A 383 -1.98 -13.13 2.96
C CYS A 383 -1.19 -12.19 3.88
N VAL A 384 -0.31 -12.78 4.69
CA VAL A 384 0.56 -12.04 5.62
C VAL A 384 2.00 -12.23 5.19
N TYR A 385 2.71 -11.14 4.93
CA TYR A 385 4.13 -11.17 4.62
C TYR A 385 4.99 -11.42 5.87
N TYR A 386 6.03 -12.24 5.75
CA TYR A 386 6.84 -12.66 6.89
C TYR A 386 7.38 -11.47 7.70
N GLY A 387 7.40 -11.58 9.02
CA GLY A 387 7.89 -10.54 9.92
C GLY A 387 6.85 -9.48 10.29
N THR A 388 5.68 -9.45 9.65
CA THR A 388 4.57 -8.59 10.07
C THR A 388 4.11 -8.92 11.50
N GLU A 389 4.18 -10.20 11.89
CA GLU A 389 3.93 -10.66 13.26
C GLU A 389 5.03 -10.27 14.27
N HIS A 390 6.15 -9.76 13.78
CA HIS A 390 7.26 -9.24 14.60
C HIS A 390 7.41 -7.73 14.55
N GLY A 391 6.60 -7.03 13.75
CA GLY A 391 6.69 -5.57 13.64
C GLY A 391 7.79 -5.09 12.71
N PHE A 392 8.20 -5.87 11.70
CA PHE A 392 9.23 -5.47 10.76
C PHE A 392 8.86 -4.17 10.05
N LYS A 393 9.79 -3.22 10.04
CA LYS A 393 9.65 -1.90 9.37
C LYS A 393 10.42 -1.81 8.06
N LYS A 394 11.39 -2.70 7.85
CA LYS A 394 12.24 -2.73 6.65
C LYS A 394 11.73 -3.81 5.68
N LEU A 395 11.63 -3.46 4.40
CA LEU A 395 10.96 -4.25 3.36
C LEU A 395 11.42 -5.71 3.31
N ARG A 396 12.72 -5.94 3.13
CA ARG A 396 13.34 -7.27 2.96
C ARG A 396 14.30 -7.61 4.11
N GLN A 397 13.90 -7.25 5.34
CA GLN A 397 14.67 -7.55 6.55
C GLN A 397 14.71 -9.05 6.82
N ASN A 398 15.89 -9.62 7.06
CA ASN A 398 15.99 -11.04 7.41
C ASN A 398 15.37 -11.37 8.78
N MET A 399 14.89 -12.61 8.91
CA MET A 399 14.25 -13.19 10.09
C MET A 399 15.07 -14.35 10.68
N PHE A 400 16.40 -14.31 10.55
CA PHE A 400 17.28 -15.42 10.93
C PHE A 400 17.42 -15.62 12.44
N ASP A 401 17.24 -14.57 13.24
CA ASP A 401 17.37 -14.66 14.69
C ASP A 401 16.32 -15.61 15.29
N HIS A 402 16.78 -16.65 15.98
CA HIS A 402 15.93 -17.68 16.56
C HIS A 402 14.90 -17.11 17.56
N LYS A 403 15.12 -15.91 18.11
CA LYS A 403 14.16 -15.24 19.00
C LYS A 403 12.81 -15.00 18.33
N TYR A 404 12.78 -14.80 17.01
CA TYR A 404 11.53 -14.60 16.26
C TYR A 404 10.64 -15.85 16.34
N TYR A 405 11.23 -17.03 16.24
CA TYR A 405 10.49 -18.30 16.29
C TYR A 405 10.19 -18.78 17.72
N ALA A 406 10.95 -18.33 18.71
CA ALA A 406 10.84 -18.80 20.10
C ALA A 406 9.89 -17.96 20.97
N ARG A 407 9.64 -16.69 20.64
CA ARG A 407 8.91 -15.76 21.52
C ARG A 407 7.75 -15.08 20.83
N MET A 408 6.58 -15.11 21.48
CA MET A 408 5.40 -14.38 21.02
C MET A 408 5.44 -12.91 21.47
N THR A 409 5.73 -12.03 20.51
CA THR A 409 5.54 -10.57 20.60
C THR A 409 4.08 -10.16 20.83
N GLU A 410 3.82 -8.87 21.11
CA GLU A 410 2.43 -8.38 21.15
C GLU A 410 1.75 -8.52 19.78
N GLN A 411 2.51 -8.26 18.73
CA GLN A 411 2.09 -8.29 17.33
C GLN A 411 1.66 -9.71 16.92
N SER A 412 2.48 -10.73 17.19
CA SER A 412 2.16 -12.13 16.90
C SER A 412 0.98 -12.64 17.72
N ARG A 413 0.86 -12.26 19.01
CA ARG A 413 -0.33 -12.56 19.83
C ARG A 413 -1.60 -11.96 19.23
N PHE A 414 -1.52 -10.74 18.73
CA PHE A 414 -2.66 -10.07 18.10
C PHE A 414 -3.05 -10.71 16.76
N LEU A 415 -2.06 -10.97 15.89
CA LEU A 415 -2.28 -11.64 14.62
C LEU A 415 -2.91 -13.02 14.82
N ARG A 416 -2.42 -13.80 15.79
CA ARG A 416 -2.99 -15.11 16.13
C ARG A 416 -4.46 -15.03 16.57
N LYS A 417 -4.87 -13.94 17.25
CA LYS A 417 -6.29 -13.71 17.57
C LYS A 417 -7.12 -13.48 16.31
N CYS A 418 -6.62 -12.72 15.34
CA CYS A 418 -7.30 -12.47 14.07
C CYS A 418 -7.43 -13.76 13.25
N LEU A 419 -6.35 -14.53 13.13
CA LEU A 419 -6.33 -15.85 12.48
C LEU A 419 -7.34 -16.80 13.14
N ALA A 420 -7.32 -16.90 14.48
CA ALA A 420 -8.24 -17.76 15.22
C ALA A 420 -9.70 -17.33 15.09
N MET A 421 -9.97 -16.02 14.99
CA MET A 421 -11.31 -15.49 14.74
C MET A 421 -11.81 -15.91 13.35
N ARG A 422 -11.03 -15.66 12.29
CA ARG A 422 -11.40 -16.05 10.93
C ARG A 422 -11.63 -17.55 10.81
N LYS A 423 -10.72 -18.36 11.36
CA LYS A 423 -10.79 -19.82 11.30
C LYS A 423 -12.06 -20.40 11.93
N LYS A 424 -12.61 -19.73 12.96
CA LYS A 424 -13.84 -20.16 13.64
C LYS A 424 -15.11 -19.75 12.90
N GLU A 425 -15.03 -18.76 12.02
CA GLU A 425 -16.20 -18.07 11.47
C GLU A 425 -16.12 -18.01 9.93
N PRO A 426 -16.58 -19.07 9.22
CA PRO A 426 -16.53 -19.13 7.76
C PRO A 426 -17.27 -17.98 7.03
N ALA A 427 -18.18 -17.30 7.73
CA ALA A 427 -18.88 -16.12 7.22
C ALA A 427 -17.92 -15.00 6.76
N PHE A 428 -16.74 -14.86 7.36
CA PHE A 428 -15.77 -13.85 6.96
C PHE A 428 -15.09 -14.16 5.62
N SER A 429 -15.13 -15.42 5.17
CA SER A 429 -14.55 -15.83 3.88
C SER A 429 -15.53 -15.73 2.73
N ARG A 430 -16.81 -16.04 2.98
CA ARG A 430 -17.83 -16.22 1.93
C ARG A 430 -18.99 -15.23 1.99
N GLY A 431 -19.06 -14.40 3.03
CA GLY A 431 -20.17 -13.48 3.23
C GLY A 431 -20.14 -12.30 2.26
N GLU A 432 -21.32 -11.84 1.85
CA GLU A 432 -21.45 -10.55 1.18
C GLU A 432 -21.17 -9.42 2.18
N VAL A 433 -20.45 -8.40 1.72
CA VAL A 433 -20.15 -7.21 2.54
C VAL A 433 -21.18 -6.14 2.23
N ARG A 434 -21.77 -5.54 3.26
CA ARG A 434 -22.71 -4.42 3.11
C ARG A 434 -22.36 -3.29 4.06
N ILE A 435 -22.26 -2.07 3.54
CA ILE A 435 -22.01 -0.87 4.36
C ILE A 435 -23.25 -0.57 5.23
N VAL A 436 -23.00 -0.38 6.52
CA VAL A 436 -23.99 0.08 7.52
C VAL A 436 -23.83 1.56 7.80
N SER A 437 -22.59 2.02 7.96
CA SER A 437 -22.27 3.42 8.21
C SER A 437 -20.87 3.72 7.71
N ALA A 438 -20.68 4.88 7.10
CA ALA A 438 -19.38 5.39 6.71
C ALA A 438 -19.38 6.91 6.83
N SER A 439 -18.39 7.48 7.51
CA SER A 439 -18.23 8.92 7.73
C SER A 439 -17.72 9.64 6.48
N ALA A 440 -18.13 10.91 6.33
CA ALA A 440 -17.61 11.83 5.31
C ALA A 440 -16.16 12.25 5.55
N GLN A 441 -15.65 12.01 6.75
CA GLN A 441 -14.28 12.23 7.21
C GLN A 441 -13.72 10.94 7.83
N CYS A 442 -12.53 11.00 8.44
CA CYS A 442 -12.08 9.96 9.37
C CYS A 442 -13.14 9.73 10.47
N GLY A 443 -13.32 8.50 10.93
CA GLY A 443 -14.37 8.18 11.89
C GLY A 443 -14.96 6.80 11.69
N VAL A 444 -16.29 6.72 11.60
CA VAL A 444 -17.01 5.44 11.63
C VAL A 444 -16.90 4.75 10.29
N LEU A 445 -16.38 3.53 10.27
CA LEU A 445 -16.62 2.54 9.21
C LEU A 445 -17.33 1.35 9.83
N ALA A 446 -18.54 1.05 9.39
CA ALA A 446 -19.29 -0.12 9.83
C ALA A 446 -19.84 -0.89 8.64
N TYR A 447 -19.63 -2.19 8.63
CA TYR A 447 -20.19 -3.09 7.63
C TYR A 447 -20.66 -4.40 8.22
N GLU A 448 -21.65 -4.98 7.55
CA GLU A 448 -22.11 -6.33 7.79
C GLU A 448 -21.37 -7.30 6.88
N THR A 449 -21.12 -8.50 7.39
CA THR A 449 -20.63 -9.65 6.62
C THR A 449 -21.26 -10.92 7.17
N GLY A 450 -21.76 -11.80 6.30
CA GLY A 450 -22.51 -12.97 6.74
C GLY A 450 -22.90 -13.93 5.62
N GLU A 451 -23.10 -15.20 6.00
CA GLU A 451 -23.73 -16.24 5.17
C GLU A 451 -24.96 -16.76 5.93
N LYS A 452 -25.97 -17.33 5.23
CA LYS A 452 -27.25 -17.79 5.81
C LYS A 452 -27.06 -18.46 7.19
N GLY A 453 -27.46 -17.75 8.26
CA GLY A 453 -27.43 -18.24 9.65
C GLY A 453 -26.33 -17.68 10.56
N ALA A 454 -25.36 -16.92 10.03
CA ALA A 454 -24.35 -16.20 10.82
C ALA A 454 -24.06 -14.82 10.20
N GLU A 455 -24.44 -13.76 10.92
CA GLU A 455 -24.27 -12.37 10.50
C GLU A 455 -23.40 -11.63 11.52
N TYR A 456 -22.39 -10.91 11.02
CA TYR A 456 -21.46 -10.13 11.82
C TYR A 456 -21.58 -8.67 11.47
N LEU A 457 -21.46 -7.81 12.48
CA LEU A 457 -21.29 -6.37 12.34
C LEU A 457 -19.87 -6.02 12.75
N VAL A 458 -19.08 -5.53 11.81
CA VAL A 458 -17.72 -5.05 12.05
C VAL A 458 -17.75 -3.53 12.07
N VAL A 459 -17.23 -2.93 13.13
CA VAL A 459 -17.26 -1.48 13.36
C VAL A 459 -15.86 -1.00 13.68
N PHE A 460 -15.44 0.07 13.04
CA PHE A 460 -14.22 0.79 13.28
C PHE A 460 -14.54 2.25 13.60
N ASN A 461 -13.76 2.83 14.50
CA ASN A 461 -13.59 4.27 14.60
C ASN A 461 -12.14 4.59 14.27
N THR A 462 -11.90 5.13 13.08
CA THR A 462 -10.56 5.47 12.62
C THR A 462 -10.05 6.78 13.22
N SER A 463 -10.93 7.63 13.75
CA SER A 463 -10.60 8.95 14.33
C SER A 463 -9.92 8.84 15.69
N SER A 464 -9.12 9.85 16.04
CA SER A 464 -8.52 10.05 17.37
C SER A 464 -9.50 10.51 18.45
N ASP A 465 -10.76 10.79 18.07
CA ASP A 465 -11.80 11.21 19.00
C ASP A 465 -12.87 10.14 19.14
N ARG A 466 -13.65 10.19 20.22
CA ARG A 466 -14.81 9.31 20.36
C ARG A 466 -15.87 9.68 19.32
N MET A 467 -16.38 8.66 18.64
CA MET A 467 -17.47 8.79 17.67
C MET A 467 -18.75 8.16 18.22
N VAL A 468 -19.88 8.52 17.63
CA VAL A 468 -21.15 7.83 17.84
C VAL A 468 -21.74 7.37 16.53
N MET A 469 -22.36 6.19 16.55
CA MET A 469 -23.13 5.66 15.43
C MET A 469 -24.44 5.07 15.90
N GLU A 470 -25.41 5.00 15.00
CA GLU A 470 -26.66 4.28 15.23
C GLU A 470 -26.51 2.83 14.75
N LEU A 471 -26.84 1.87 15.61
CA LEU A 471 -26.89 0.46 15.25
C LEU A 471 -28.18 0.15 14.48
N PRO A 472 -28.17 -0.85 13.57
CA PRO A 472 -29.39 -1.34 12.91
C PRO A 472 -30.47 -1.88 13.86
N GLY A 473 -30.11 -2.17 15.12
CA GLY A 473 -31.01 -2.67 16.15
C GLY A 473 -30.43 -2.48 17.56
N PRO A 474 -31.15 -2.84 18.63
CA PRO A 474 -30.68 -2.66 20.00
C PRO A 474 -29.38 -3.43 20.27
N PHE A 475 -28.49 -2.84 21.07
CA PHE A 475 -27.18 -3.43 21.40
C PHE A 475 -27.29 -4.85 22.02
N ALA A 476 -28.37 -5.13 22.77
CA ALA A 476 -28.62 -6.44 23.38
C ALA A 476 -28.74 -7.61 22.38
N SER A 477 -29.01 -7.32 21.10
CA SER A 477 -29.05 -8.29 20.01
C SER A 477 -27.67 -8.75 19.55
N TYR A 478 -26.60 -8.14 20.04
CA TYR A 478 -25.23 -8.39 19.59
C TYR A 478 -24.42 -9.10 20.67
N LYS A 479 -23.55 -10.03 20.26
CA LYS A 479 -22.53 -10.64 21.11
C LYS A 479 -21.15 -10.18 20.62
N THR A 480 -20.35 -9.59 21.50
CA THR A 480 -18.97 -9.24 21.18
C THR A 480 -18.14 -10.49 20.91
N VAL A 481 -17.48 -10.53 19.76
CA VAL A 481 -16.53 -11.57 19.35
C VAL A 481 -15.11 -11.11 19.65
N MET A 482 -14.80 -9.87 19.25
CA MET A 482 -13.49 -9.26 19.42
C MET A 482 -13.67 -7.74 19.48
N SER A 483 -12.96 -7.03 20.36
CA SER A 483 -12.96 -5.58 20.39
C SER A 483 -11.69 -5.04 21.03
N SER A 484 -11.31 -3.81 20.68
CA SER A 484 -10.21 -3.12 21.38
C SER A 484 -10.63 -2.53 22.72
N HIS A 485 -11.92 -2.21 22.87
CA HIS A 485 -12.49 -1.60 24.07
C HIS A 485 -13.82 -2.27 24.45
N ARG A 486 -14.31 -1.97 25.66
CA ARG A 486 -15.66 -2.36 26.07
C ARG A 486 -16.67 -1.48 25.34
N ALA A 487 -17.54 -2.10 24.55
CA ALA A 487 -18.62 -1.39 23.85
C ALA A 487 -19.53 -0.67 24.85
N ARG A 488 -19.80 0.62 24.58
CA ARG A 488 -20.72 1.46 25.34
C ARG A 488 -21.88 1.83 24.45
N SER A 489 -23.10 1.50 24.88
CA SER A 489 -24.30 1.78 24.11
C SER A 489 -25.37 2.41 24.98
N CYS A 490 -26.21 3.20 24.35
CA CYS A 490 -27.44 3.71 24.93
C CYS A 490 -28.60 3.42 23.97
N GLY A 491 -29.36 2.36 24.24
CA GLY A 491 -30.35 1.84 23.29
C GLY A 491 -29.69 1.27 22.04
N SER A 492 -29.99 1.85 20.88
CA SER A 492 -29.38 1.53 19.58
C SER A 492 -28.20 2.45 19.24
N THR A 493 -27.93 3.50 20.02
CA THR A 493 -26.76 4.36 19.77
C THR A 493 -25.51 3.77 20.42
N LEU A 494 -24.48 3.49 19.62
CA LEU A 494 -23.18 2.98 20.06
C LEU A 494 -22.17 4.14 20.14
N GLN A 495 -21.46 4.24 21.27
CA GLN A 495 -20.33 5.14 21.45
C GLN A 495 -19.02 4.36 21.26
N LEU A 496 -18.18 4.87 20.38
CA LEU A 496 -16.95 4.25 19.92
C LEU A 496 -15.77 5.01 20.49
N ASP A 497 -14.86 4.32 21.20
CA ASP A 497 -13.58 4.88 21.62
C ASP A 497 -12.72 5.33 20.42
N ALA A 498 -11.78 6.24 20.65
CA ALA A 498 -10.81 6.66 19.65
C ALA A 498 -10.00 5.46 19.12
N CYS A 499 -9.70 5.44 17.83
CA CYS A 499 -8.91 4.39 17.16
C CYS A 499 -9.33 2.96 17.53
N SER A 500 -10.65 2.71 17.64
CA SER A 500 -11.19 1.46 18.15
C SER A 500 -11.83 0.58 17.09
N TYR A 501 -11.94 -0.72 17.38
CA TYR A 501 -12.67 -1.68 16.54
C TYR A 501 -13.54 -2.59 17.41
N TYR A 502 -14.63 -3.07 16.83
CA TYR A 502 -15.57 -4.00 17.43
C TYR A 502 -16.08 -4.97 16.37
N VAL A 503 -16.04 -6.26 16.68
CA VAL A 503 -16.62 -7.34 15.87
C VAL A 503 -17.73 -7.95 16.70
N PHE A 504 -18.95 -7.81 16.22
CA PHE A 504 -20.15 -8.34 16.86
C PHE A 504 -20.76 -9.45 16.02
N ARG A 505 -21.28 -10.48 16.69
CA ARG A 505 -22.15 -11.49 16.08
C ARG A 505 -23.61 -11.19 16.43
N SER A 506 -24.49 -11.18 15.43
CA SER A 506 -25.93 -11.05 15.64
C SER A 506 -26.51 -12.30 16.33
N ARG A 507 -27.38 -12.10 17.32
CA ARG A 507 -28.09 -13.19 18.03
C ARG A 507 -29.37 -13.63 17.33
N THR A 508 -29.92 -12.83 16.43
CA THR A 508 -31.20 -13.11 15.76
C THR A 508 -31.02 -13.08 14.24
N ARG A 509 -31.55 -14.10 13.55
CA ARG A 509 -31.60 -14.13 12.07
C ARG A 509 -32.44 -12.96 11.55
N ASN A 510 -31.97 -12.26 10.52
CA ASN A 510 -32.66 -11.15 9.83
C ASN A 510 -32.79 -9.82 10.63
N HIS A 511 -31.93 -9.55 11.61
CA HIS A 511 -32.06 -8.30 12.39
C HIS A 511 -31.88 -7.04 11.53
N PHE A 512 -31.07 -7.14 10.48
CA PHE A 512 -30.64 -6.02 9.64
C PHE A 512 -31.66 -5.56 8.58
N ARG A 513 -32.88 -6.10 8.59
CA ARG A 513 -33.99 -5.74 7.66
C ARG A 513 -35.13 -4.93 8.32
N LYS A 514 -35.05 -4.56 9.59
CA LYS A 514 -36.16 -3.81 10.25
C LYS A 514 -36.21 -2.34 9.82
N LYS A 515 -37.42 -1.84 9.57
CA LYS A 515 -37.71 -0.42 9.28
C LYS A 515 -37.25 0.45 10.46
N GLN A 516 -36.55 1.56 10.17
CA GLN A 516 -36.24 2.59 11.16
C GLN A 516 -37.53 3.14 11.79
N ALA A 517 -37.56 3.21 13.12
CA ALA A 517 -38.63 3.88 13.85
C ALA A 517 -38.64 5.38 13.52
N LYS A 518 -39.82 6.03 13.61
CA LYS A 518 -39.92 7.49 13.50
C LYS A 518 -39.07 8.13 14.60
N LYS A 519 -38.09 8.95 14.21
CA LYS A 519 -37.19 9.64 15.13
C LYS A 519 -37.88 10.90 15.68
N PRO A 520 -37.81 11.19 16.99
CA PRO A 520 -38.43 12.35 17.61
C PRO A 520 -37.72 13.69 17.36
N VAL A 521 -36.54 13.66 16.72
CA VAL A 521 -35.65 14.82 16.57
C VAL A 521 -35.19 14.93 15.11
N PHE A 522 -35.32 16.14 14.55
CA PHE A 522 -34.91 16.49 13.19
C PHE A 522 -34.08 17.78 13.20
N LEU A 523 -33.11 17.82 12.30
CA LEU A 523 -32.26 18.97 12.02
C LEU A 523 -32.46 19.36 10.56
N ALA A 524 -32.64 20.65 10.30
CA ALA A 524 -32.69 21.21 8.95
C ALA A 524 -31.79 22.44 8.86
N LEU A 525 -31.23 22.72 7.69
CA LEU A 525 -30.49 23.95 7.40
C LEU A 525 -31.46 25.06 7.00
N ASP A 526 -31.28 26.28 7.51
CA ASP A 526 -32.04 27.45 7.05
C ASP A 526 -31.47 27.91 5.69
N GLY A 527 -32.27 27.80 4.63
CA GLY A 527 -31.86 28.05 3.24
C GLY A 527 -31.20 26.81 2.61
N ALA A 528 -31.76 26.35 1.49
CA ALA A 528 -31.16 25.26 0.73
C ALA A 528 -30.10 25.84 -0.23
N ALA A 529 -28.85 25.41 -0.08
CA ALA A 529 -27.76 25.75 -0.97
C ALA A 529 -26.87 24.51 -1.18
N ASP A 530 -26.29 24.37 -2.38
CA ASP A 530 -25.41 23.25 -2.72
C ASP A 530 -24.10 23.27 -1.89
N SER A 531 -23.66 24.46 -1.50
CA SER A 531 -22.53 24.68 -0.59
C SER A 531 -22.75 25.91 0.28
N VAL A 532 -22.10 25.96 1.44
CA VAL A 532 -22.20 27.06 2.40
C VAL A 532 -20.84 27.62 2.81
N SER A 533 -20.83 28.89 3.20
CA SER A 533 -19.68 29.59 3.78
C SER A 533 -20.14 30.70 4.74
N GLY A 534 -19.25 31.16 5.62
CA GLY A 534 -19.55 32.14 6.66
C GLY A 534 -20.47 31.60 7.77
N LYS A 535 -21.43 32.44 8.20
CA LYS A 535 -22.40 32.09 9.26
C LYS A 535 -23.55 31.27 8.69
N ILE A 536 -23.72 30.05 9.17
CA ILE A 536 -24.89 29.21 8.87
C ILE A 536 -25.81 29.07 10.09
N GLN A 537 -27.08 28.82 9.83
CA GLN A 537 -28.10 28.60 10.86
C GLN A 537 -28.82 27.27 10.64
N PHE A 538 -28.93 26.48 11.69
CA PHE A 538 -29.73 25.26 11.70
C PHE A 538 -31.04 25.49 12.43
N LYS A 539 -32.13 24.94 11.90
CA LYS A 539 -33.43 24.87 12.55
C LYS A 539 -33.65 23.51 13.19
N LEU A 540 -34.04 23.53 14.45
CA LEU A 540 -34.34 22.36 15.27
C LEU A 540 -35.84 22.06 15.23
N VAL A 541 -36.21 20.81 14.96
CA VAL A 541 -37.59 20.34 15.09
C VAL A 541 -37.63 19.16 16.05
N LEU A 542 -38.27 19.36 17.20
CA LEU A 542 -38.33 18.40 18.31
C LEU A 542 -39.78 18.01 18.60
N SER A 543 -40.16 16.77 18.28
CA SER A 543 -41.42 16.20 18.79
C SER A 543 -41.18 15.62 20.19
N GLY A 544 -41.88 16.14 21.21
CA GLY A 544 -41.71 15.67 22.60
C GLY A 544 -40.53 16.29 23.35
N ALA A 545 -40.22 17.57 23.13
CA ALA A 545 -39.09 18.29 23.74
C ALA A 545 -39.04 18.23 25.29
N SER A 546 -40.17 17.98 25.97
CA SER A 546 -40.25 17.81 27.43
C SER A 546 -39.51 16.57 27.95
N ALA A 547 -39.32 15.55 27.10
CA ALA A 547 -38.64 14.30 27.42
C ALA A 547 -37.11 14.38 27.18
N VAL A 548 -36.63 15.37 26.42
CA VAL A 548 -35.20 15.61 26.16
C VAL A 548 -34.57 16.29 27.37
N LYS A 549 -33.51 15.68 27.92
CA LYS A 549 -32.72 16.18 29.05
C LYS A 549 -31.51 16.99 28.57
N LYS A 550 -30.76 16.47 27.60
CA LYS A 550 -29.63 17.17 26.95
C LYS A 550 -29.70 17.00 25.44
N LEU A 551 -29.17 17.97 24.71
CA LEU A 551 -29.12 17.95 23.26
C LEU A 551 -27.76 18.47 22.82
N GLY A 552 -27.06 17.71 21.98
CA GLY A 552 -25.79 18.13 21.39
C GLY A 552 -25.85 18.05 19.87
N LEU A 553 -25.25 19.01 19.18
CA LEU A 553 -24.98 18.97 17.74
C LEU A 553 -23.64 18.26 17.52
N LEU A 554 -23.67 17.18 16.77
CA LEU A 554 -22.50 16.45 16.28
C LEU A 554 -22.14 16.95 14.89
N CYS A 555 -20.84 17.16 14.67
CA CYS A 555 -20.24 17.28 13.34
C CYS A 555 -19.48 15.98 13.06
N ASP A 556 -19.77 15.33 11.94
CA ASP A 556 -19.16 14.07 11.47
C ASP A 556 -19.24 12.90 12.46
N GLY A 557 -20.25 12.92 13.34
CA GLY A 557 -20.44 11.92 14.39
C GLY A 557 -19.49 12.07 15.59
N ASN A 558 -18.70 13.15 15.65
CA ASN A 558 -17.73 13.39 16.70
C ASN A 558 -18.42 13.74 18.04
N HIS A 559 -18.28 12.83 19.00
CA HIS A 559 -18.90 12.96 20.31
C HIS A 559 -18.12 13.89 21.24
N ASP A 560 -16.79 13.89 21.14
CA ASP A 560 -15.93 14.71 22.00
C ASP A 560 -16.00 16.20 21.67
N ARG A 561 -16.30 16.53 20.42
CA ARG A 561 -16.41 17.91 19.92
C ARG A 561 -17.84 18.41 19.74
N ARG A 562 -18.81 17.70 20.30
CA ARG A 562 -20.22 18.07 20.15
C ARG A 562 -20.50 19.44 20.77
N ILE A 563 -21.33 20.23 20.10
CA ILE A 563 -21.80 21.52 20.61
C ILE A 563 -23.02 21.26 21.48
N GLU A 564 -22.90 21.45 22.79
CA GLU A 564 -24.04 21.33 23.71
C GLU A 564 -25.02 22.49 23.48
N ILE A 565 -26.31 22.18 23.39
CA ILE A 565 -27.38 23.14 23.14
C ILE A 565 -28.19 23.27 24.42
N THR A 566 -28.13 24.44 25.06
CA THR A 566 -28.77 24.67 26.38
C THR A 566 -30.20 25.20 26.27
N ASP A 567 -30.50 26.04 25.27
CA ASP A 567 -31.79 26.75 25.15
C ASP A 567 -32.70 26.23 24.02
N PHE A 568 -32.52 24.99 23.58
CA PHE A 568 -33.29 24.40 22.46
C PHE A 568 -34.81 24.40 22.63
N LYS A 569 -35.32 24.58 23.87
CA LYS A 569 -36.76 24.69 24.16
C LYS A 569 -37.31 26.10 23.90
N LYS A 570 -36.48 27.13 23.98
CA LYS A 570 -36.85 28.54 23.79
C LYS A 570 -36.40 29.09 22.44
N ASN A 571 -35.21 28.69 21.98
CA ASN A 571 -34.63 29.11 20.71
C ASN A 571 -34.25 27.86 19.89
N PRO A 572 -35.07 27.44 18.92
CA PRO A 572 -34.82 26.25 18.12
C PRO A 572 -33.83 26.53 16.96
N ARG A 573 -32.84 27.41 17.16
CA ARG A 573 -31.83 27.74 16.16
C ARG A 573 -30.41 27.60 16.70
N ILE A 574 -29.51 27.14 15.84
CA ILE A 574 -28.08 27.00 16.14
C ILE A 574 -27.28 27.71 15.06
N GLY A 575 -26.48 28.70 15.45
CA GLY A 575 -25.50 29.32 14.57
C GLY A 575 -24.17 28.58 14.57
N LEU A 576 -23.56 28.43 13.41
CA LEU A 576 -22.20 27.89 13.25
C LEU A 576 -21.41 28.74 12.25
N GLU A 577 -20.17 29.05 12.60
CA GLU A 577 -19.21 29.66 11.67
C GLU A 577 -18.49 28.56 10.90
N THR A 578 -18.64 28.51 9.59
CA THR A 578 -18.04 27.45 8.76
C THR A 578 -16.51 27.46 8.80
N GLY A 579 -15.89 28.61 9.09
CA GLY A 579 -14.44 28.71 9.30
C GLY A 579 -13.92 27.92 10.51
N THR A 580 -14.79 27.37 11.36
CA THR A 580 -14.39 26.59 12.55
C THR A 580 -14.31 25.07 12.32
N ILE A 581 -14.88 24.57 11.23
CA ILE A 581 -14.98 23.12 10.92
C ILE A 581 -14.15 22.69 9.69
N GLY A 582 -13.67 23.65 8.90
CA GLY A 582 -12.90 23.40 7.68
C GLY A 582 -13.77 23.19 6.44
N ASN A 583 -13.13 23.14 5.28
CA ASN A 583 -13.77 22.93 3.99
C ASN A 583 -14.03 21.46 3.71
N GLY A 584 -14.97 21.20 2.81
CA GLY A 584 -15.35 19.88 2.35
C GLY A 584 -16.70 19.45 2.88
N ARG A 585 -16.95 18.14 2.84
CA ARG A 585 -18.24 17.57 3.20
C ARG A 585 -18.30 17.22 4.68
N HIS A 586 -19.37 17.64 5.33
CA HIS A 586 -19.64 17.38 6.74
C HIS A 586 -21.04 16.80 6.94
N VAL A 587 -21.20 15.95 7.94
CA VAL A 587 -22.47 15.35 8.33
C VAL A 587 -22.87 15.82 9.73
N PHE A 588 -23.96 16.56 9.83
CA PHE A 588 -24.51 17.03 11.09
C PHE A 588 -25.60 16.10 11.61
N SER A 589 -25.62 15.89 12.92
CA SER A 589 -26.68 15.12 13.59
C SER A 589 -26.88 15.61 15.02
N LEU A 590 -28.09 15.49 15.54
CA LEU A 590 -28.38 15.78 16.94
C LEU A 590 -28.29 14.50 17.75
N LEU A 591 -27.62 14.57 18.91
CA LEU A 591 -27.63 13.55 19.94
C LEU A 591 -28.49 14.04 21.11
N ALA A 592 -29.67 13.44 21.27
CA ALA A 592 -30.57 13.72 22.38
C ALA A 592 -30.39 12.69 23.49
N GLU A 593 -30.04 13.14 24.70
CA GLU A 593 -30.11 12.34 25.92
C GLU A 593 -31.50 12.55 26.55
N MET A 594 -32.26 11.47 26.70
CA MET A 594 -33.62 11.49 27.22
C MET A 594 -33.63 11.36 28.75
N LYS A 595 -34.70 11.83 29.41
CA LYS A 595 -34.84 11.72 30.88
C LYS A 595 -34.80 10.28 31.40
N ASN A 596 -35.25 9.31 30.60
CA ASN A 596 -35.17 7.88 30.91
C ASN A 596 -33.77 7.27 30.67
N LYS A 597 -32.74 8.11 30.48
CA LYS A 597 -31.35 7.75 30.17
C LYS A 597 -31.16 7.04 28.81
N SER A 598 -32.15 7.03 27.92
CA SER A 598 -31.97 6.59 26.53
C SER A 598 -31.35 7.71 25.67
N CYS A 599 -30.69 7.35 24.56
CA CYS A 599 -30.15 8.30 23.60
C CYS A 599 -30.80 8.10 22.25
N VAL A 600 -30.93 9.20 21.49
CA VAL A 600 -31.48 9.18 20.13
C VAL A 600 -30.62 10.07 19.25
N LEU A 601 -30.13 9.49 18.14
CA LEU A 601 -29.53 10.25 17.05
C LEU A 601 -30.60 10.70 16.06
N SER A 602 -30.55 11.96 15.59
CA SER A 602 -31.42 12.45 14.52
C SER A 602 -31.13 11.77 13.17
N ARG A 603 -31.85 12.16 12.12
CA ARG A 603 -31.38 11.90 10.75
C ARG A 603 -30.13 12.75 10.47
N PRO A 604 -29.16 12.23 9.71
CA PRO A 604 -28.01 13.01 9.28
C PRO A 604 -28.43 14.08 8.28
N LEU A 605 -27.80 15.25 8.39
CA LEU A 605 -27.89 16.35 7.45
C LEU A 605 -26.50 16.58 6.86
N GLU A 606 -26.35 16.33 5.57
CA GLU A 606 -25.09 16.55 4.88
C GLU A 606 -24.99 18.01 4.40
N VAL A 607 -23.81 18.61 4.58
CA VAL A 607 -23.53 20.00 4.18
C VAL A 607 -22.13 20.05 3.57
N VAL A 608 -21.97 20.78 2.47
CA VAL A 608 -20.65 21.04 1.86
C VAL A 608 -20.21 22.45 2.23
N VAL A 609 -19.06 22.57 2.89
CA VAL A 609 -18.45 23.83 3.30
C VAL A 609 -17.40 24.25 2.29
N ALA A 610 -17.46 25.51 1.84
CA ALA A 610 -16.56 26.08 0.84
C ALA A 610 -16.16 27.52 1.21
N ASN A 611 -15.32 27.67 2.23
CA ASN A 611 -14.72 28.94 2.61
C ASN A 611 -13.61 29.34 1.63
N SER A 612 -13.49 30.64 1.36
CA SER A 612 -12.38 31.20 0.58
C SER A 612 -11.06 31.14 1.35
N TYR A 613 -9.98 30.79 0.65
CA TYR A 613 -8.61 30.88 1.17
C TYR A 613 -8.14 32.33 1.12
N ASN A 614 -7.60 32.83 2.23
CA ASN A 614 -7.03 34.18 2.33
C ASN A 614 -5.52 34.09 2.56
N GLU A 615 -4.75 35.05 2.06
CA GLU A 615 -3.29 35.07 2.26
C GLU A 615 -2.94 35.25 3.74
N LEU A 616 -2.11 34.35 4.26
CA LEU A 616 -1.55 34.40 5.61
C LEU A 616 -0.11 34.92 5.59
N SER A 617 0.67 34.54 4.56
CA SER A 617 2.06 34.95 4.37
C SER A 617 2.51 34.60 2.95
N SER A 618 3.51 35.30 2.42
CA SER A 618 4.19 34.92 1.18
C SER A 618 5.68 35.27 1.22
N VAL A 619 6.51 34.43 0.58
CA VAL A 619 7.98 34.56 0.59
C VAL A 619 8.53 34.31 -0.80
N SER A 620 9.38 35.20 -1.29
CA SER A 620 10.16 35.02 -2.52
C SER A 620 11.51 34.39 -2.19
N VAL A 621 11.97 33.47 -3.04
CA VAL A 621 13.25 32.79 -2.87
C VAL A 621 14.29 33.44 -3.81
N PRO A 622 15.36 34.05 -3.26
CA PRO A 622 16.41 34.67 -4.06
C PRO A 622 17.09 33.69 -5.02
N HIS A 623 17.41 34.16 -6.23
CA HIS A 623 18.09 33.35 -7.25
C HIS A 623 19.47 32.82 -6.80
N GLY A 624 20.17 33.54 -5.92
CA GLY A 624 21.46 33.14 -5.36
C GLY A 624 21.41 32.01 -4.32
N GLN A 625 20.22 31.54 -3.93
CA GLN A 625 20.01 30.48 -2.94
C GLN A 625 19.82 29.09 -3.60
N ARG A 626 20.12 28.99 -4.90
CA ARG A 626 20.10 27.74 -5.68
C ARG A 626 21.42 26.98 -5.49
N ARG A 627 21.44 25.68 -5.81
CA ARG A 627 22.64 24.81 -5.72
C ARG A 627 23.13 24.57 -4.29
N GLY A 628 22.21 24.61 -3.32
CA GLY A 628 22.41 24.30 -1.91
C GLY A 628 22.98 25.42 -1.04
N ILE A 629 23.15 25.14 0.26
CA ILE A 629 23.49 26.13 1.32
C ILE A 629 24.76 26.96 1.01
N HIS A 630 25.64 26.45 0.14
CA HIS A 630 26.89 27.10 -0.29
C HIS A 630 27.00 27.28 -1.82
N GLY A 631 25.97 26.98 -2.60
CA GLY A 631 25.99 27.09 -4.06
C GLY A 631 26.81 26.01 -4.79
N ASN A 632 27.25 24.96 -4.10
CA ASN A 632 28.24 24.00 -4.59
C ASN A 632 27.67 22.63 -4.99
N VAL A 633 26.34 22.53 -5.18
CA VAL A 633 25.66 21.28 -5.53
C VAL A 633 25.06 21.38 -6.93
N ALA A 634 25.41 20.43 -7.79
CA ALA A 634 24.78 20.23 -9.09
C ALA A 634 23.77 19.07 -9.03
N PRO A 635 22.63 19.17 -9.75
CA PRO A 635 21.68 18.07 -9.87
C PRO A 635 22.26 16.90 -10.68
N PRO A 636 21.61 15.74 -10.65
CA PRO A 636 21.94 14.61 -11.52
C PRO A 636 22.00 15.00 -13.01
N ALA A 637 22.79 14.24 -13.79
CA ALA A 637 23.07 14.52 -15.19
C ALA A 637 21.96 14.10 -16.16
N ASP A 638 20.97 13.34 -15.70
CA ASP A 638 19.88 12.86 -16.54
C ASP A 638 19.13 14.03 -17.20
N ALA A 639 18.73 13.87 -18.46
CA ALA A 639 18.11 14.93 -19.26
C ALA A 639 16.72 15.36 -18.75
N SER A 640 16.11 14.57 -17.86
CA SER A 640 14.90 14.92 -17.12
C SER A 640 15.11 16.09 -16.15
N TYR A 641 16.35 16.42 -15.75
CA TYR A 641 16.62 17.51 -14.81
C TYR A 641 16.66 18.88 -15.47
N ARG A 642 15.54 19.61 -15.41
CA ARG A 642 15.31 20.88 -16.14
C ARG A 642 14.82 22.03 -15.25
N GLY A 643 15.23 22.06 -13.99
CA GLY A 643 14.98 23.18 -13.06
C GLY A 643 13.89 22.95 -12.00
N GLN A 644 13.32 21.75 -11.92
CA GLN A 644 12.24 21.43 -10.97
C GLN A 644 12.64 21.45 -9.48
N LEU A 645 13.91 21.60 -9.15
CA LEU A 645 14.40 21.77 -7.76
C LEU A 645 14.35 23.23 -7.28
N ASP A 646 14.14 24.21 -8.17
CA ASP A 646 14.21 25.63 -7.85
C ASP A 646 12.83 26.22 -7.54
N ILE A 647 12.65 26.71 -6.31
CA ILE A 647 11.45 27.45 -5.89
C ILE A 647 11.69 28.94 -6.21
N LYS A 648 10.68 29.61 -6.78
CA LYS A 648 10.64 31.07 -7.00
C LYS A 648 9.94 31.80 -5.87
N ARG A 649 8.78 31.30 -5.46
CA ARG A 649 7.91 31.93 -4.45
C ARG A 649 7.05 30.87 -3.77
N ILE A 650 6.75 31.09 -2.50
CA ILE A 650 5.74 30.32 -1.75
C ILE A 650 4.66 31.28 -1.26
N GLU A 651 3.40 30.93 -1.51
CA GLU A 651 2.24 31.56 -0.88
C GLU A 651 1.64 30.60 0.15
N CYS A 652 1.32 31.13 1.32
CA CYS A 652 0.68 30.41 2.41
C CYS A 652 -0.71 31.03 2.64
N LEU A 653 -1.76 30.27 2.38
CA LEU A 653 -3.15 30.71 2.44
C LEU A 653 -3.93 29.89 3.48
N GLY A 654 -5.05 30.41 3.99
CA GLY A 654 -5.90 29.65 4.91
C GLY A 654 -7.37 30.09 4.98
N THR A 655 -8.21 29.17 5.45
CA THR A 655 -9.67 29.33 5.63
C THR A 655 -10.07 29.50 7.12
N GLY A 656 -9.07 29.54 7.99
CA GLY A 656 -9.20 29.44 9.46
C GLY A 656 -8.80 28.06 9.99
N ARG A 657 -9.13 26.98 9.24
CA ARG A 657 -8.85 25.60 9.67
C ARG A 657 -8.13 24.76 8.63
N ASP A 658 -8.22 25.12 7.35
CA ASP A 658 -7.41 24.52 6.29
C ASP A 658 -6.26 25.47 5.92
N LEU A 659 -5.11 24.91 5.57
CA LEU A 659 -3.91 25.63 5.14
C LEU A 659 -3.55 25.19 3.71
N ARG A 660 -3.16 26.13 2.87
CA ARG A 660 -2.72 25.87 1.50
C ARG A 660 -1.34 26.46 1.27
N LEU A 661 -0.43 25.68 0.71
CA LEU A 661 0.86 26.13 0.22
C LEU A 661 0.85 26.10 -1.30
N VAL A 662 1.08 27.24 -1.94
CA VAL A 662 1.27 27.32 -3.41
C VAL A 662 2.74 27.58 -3.67
N LEU A 663 3.42 26.61 -4.27
CA LEU A 663 4.82 26.69 -4.65
C LEU A 663 4.89 27.07 -6.12
N HIS A 664 5.50 28.22 -6.40
CA HIS A 664 5.85 28.66 -7.75
C HIS A 664 7.26 28.18 -8.04
N MET A 665 7.40 27.31 -9.02
CA MET A 665 8.64 26.63 -9.36
C MET A 665 9.30 27.25 -10.59
N ASP A 666 10.58 26.96 -10.79
CA ASP A 666 11.24 27.32 -12.06
C ASP A 666 10.74 26.46 -13.21
N ALA A 667 10.60 25.16 -12.97
CA ALA A 667 9.95 24.19 -13.83
C ALA A 667 9.16 23.18 -13.00
N VAL A 668 8.19 22.51 -13.61
CA VAL A 668 7.54 21.31 -13.04
C VAL A 668 7.55 20.24 -14.11
N THR A 669 8.21 19.12 -13.81
CA THR A 669 8.33 17.96 -14.72
C THR A 669 7.41 16.84 -14.27
N ASN A 670 6.98 16.01 -15.22
CA ASN A 670 6.17 14.81 -14.99
C ASN A 670 6.51 13.72 -16.02
N ASP A 671 7.77 13.68 -16.44
CA ASP A 671 8.32 12.79 -17.45
C ASP A 671 7.99 11.31 -17.15
N TRP A 672 7.97 10.91 -15.87
CA TRP A 672 7.69 9.54 -15.42
C TRP A 672 6.24 9.28 -15.05
N LYS A 673 5.32 10.21 -15.38
CA LYS A 673 3.88 10.15 -15.08
C LYS A 673 3.57 9.72 -13.63
N PRO A 674 4.20 10.33 -12.63
CA PRO A 674 3.95 10.01 -11.24
C PRO A 674 2.49 10.31 -10.87
N PRO A 675 1.88 9.54 -9.94
CA PRO A 675 0.48 9.68 -9.58
C PRO A 675 0.12 11.06 -9.01
N ASN A 676 1.09 11.74 -8.38
CA ASN A 676 0.89 13.08 -7.82
C ASN A 676 1.18 14.21 -8.84
N GLY A 677 1.55 13.87 -10.07
CA GLY A 677 1.66 14.82 -11.19
C GLY A 677 2.98 15.58 -11.30
N PHE A 678 3.99 15.30 -10.48
CA PHE A 678 5.33 15.90 -10.58
C PHE A 678 6.45 14.91 -10.22
N ASP A 679 7.63 14.98 -10.82
CA ASP A 679 8.80 14.13 -10.54
C ASP A 679 10.10 14.93 -10.34
N HIS A 680 11.18 14.20 -10.03
CA HIS A 680 12.55 14.72 -9.84
C HIS A 680 12.67 15.84 -8.79
N VAL A 681 11.75 15.87 -7.83
CA VAL A 681 11.80 16.74 -6.66
C VAL A 681 11.03 16.14 -5.48
N TYR A 682 11.67 16.21 -4.32
CA TYR A 682 11.14 15.90 -3.00
C TYR A 682 11.05 17.22 -2.22
N PHE A 683 9.85 17.58 -1.77
CA PHE A 683 9.63 18.71 -0.88
C PHE A 683 9.66 18.23 0.57
N SER A 684 10.69 18.63 1.32
CA SER A 684 10.70 18.47 2.77
C SER A 684 10.11 19.71 3.41
N VAL A 685 8.90 19.59 3.97
CA VAL A 685 8.12 20.65 4.60
C VAL A 685 8.09 20.42 6.11
N PHE A 686 8.64 21.35 6.88
CA PHE A 686 8.74 21.26 8.34
C PHE A 686 7.93 22.38 9.00
N PHE A 687 7.14 22.02 10.00
CA PHE A 687 6.35 22.92 10.81
C PHE A 687 7.01 23.13 12.17
N GLY A 688 7.20 24.40 12.54
CA GLY A 688 7.53 24.86 13.88
C GLY A 688 6.33 25.54 14.53
N LEU A 689 5.93 25.07 15.70
CA LEU A 689 4.70 25.48 16.38
C LEU A 689 5.01 26.52 17.48
N PRO A 690 4.21 27.60 17.60
CA PRO A 690 4.49 28.73 18.49
C PRO A 690 4.43 28.38 19.99
N HIS A 691 3.79 27.26 20.35
CA HIS A 691 3.52 26.86 21.73
C HIS A 691 4.01 25.45 22.08
N ALA A 692 4.89 24.87 21.25
CA ALA A 692 5.48 23.56 21.50
C ALA A 692 6.99 23.59 21.26
N ARG A 693 7.77 23.03 22.19
CA ARG A 693 9.20 22.85 21.98
C ARG A 693 9.44 21.83 20.88
N GLY A 694 10.31 22.14 19.94
CA GLY A 694 10.69 21.25 18.86
C GLY A 694 12.13 20.75 18.96
N ARG A 695 12.59 20.07 17.91
CA ARG A 695 14.00 19.67 17.72
C ARG A 695 14.74 20.74 16.93
N ARG A 696 16.03 20.91 17.20
CA ARG A 696 16.91 21.89 16.52
C ARG A 696 17.77 21.27 15.42
N PHE A 697 17.30 20.15 14.88
CA PHE A 697 17.85 19.47 13.71
C PHE A 697 16.69 19.10 12.78
N LEU A 698 17.01 18.90 11.49
CA LEU A 698 16.07 18.38 10.51
C LEU A 698 16.56 16.99 10.05
N PRO A 699 15.75 15.93 10.24
CA PRO A 699 16.15 14.57 9.90
C PRO A 699 16.65 14.43 8.46
N LYS A 700 17.78 13.74 8.28
CA LYS A 700 18.44 13.39 7.02
C LYS A 700 18.96 14.57 6.18
N LEU A 701 18.79 15.82 6.61
CA LEU A 701 19.19 16.99 5.83
C LEU A 701 20.60 17.50 6.14
N GLY A 702 21.13 17.24 7.33
CA GLY A 702 22.46 17.74 7.75
C GLY A 702 22.53 19.26 7.97
N HIS A 703 21.39 19.96 7.96
CA HIS A 703 21.29 21.39 8.23
C HIS A 703 19.93 21.75 8.83
N CYS A 704 19.92 22.70 9.77
CA CYS A 704 18.71 23.29 10.34
C CYS A 704 18.87 24.81 10.41
N PRO A 705 17.88 25.60 9.94
CA PRO A 705 17.95 27.06 10.04
C PRO A 705 18.10 27.53 11.49
N LYS A 706 18.89 28.58 11.69
CA LYS A 706 19.12 29.16 13.02
C LYS A 706 17.80 29.61 13.65
N GLY A 707 17.50 29.10 14.84
CA GLY A 707 16.30 29.47 15.60
C GLY A 707 15.00 28.78 15.14
N PHE A 708 15.08 27.83 14.20
CA PHE A 708 13.94 26.98 13.85
C PHE A 708 13.86 25.79 14.81
N GLU A 709 12.66 25.52 15.31
CA GLU A 709 12.36 24.32 16.10
C GLU A 709 11.33 23.47 15.34
N PHE A 710 11.73 22.25 15.02
CA PHE A 710 10.97 21.28 14.25
C PHE A 710 10.01 20.50 15.16
N ASN A 711 8.71 20.53 14.85
CA ASN A 711 7.70 19.70 15.54
C ASN A 711 7.11 18.63 14.62
N ALA A 712 6.77 18.97 13.37
CA ALA A 712 6.08 18.08 12.44
C ALA A 712 6.66 18.21 11.03
N GLY A 713 6.86 17.09 10.34
CA GLY A 713 7.63 17.04 9.09
C GLY A 713 6.90 16.24 8.02
N PHE A 714 7.07 16.67 6.78
CA PHE A 714 6.43 16.09 5.62
C PHE A 714 7.44 15.95 4.50
N LEU A 715 7.52 14.76 3.91
CA LEU A 715 8.24 14.51 2.68
C LEU A 715 7.23 14.27 1.58
N LEU A 716 7.08 15.23 0.66
CA LEU A 716 6.09 15.22 -0.43
C LEU A 716 6.82 15.00 -1.76
N TYR A 717 6.45 13.96 -2.51
CA TYR A 717 7.08 13.62 -3.78
C TYR A 717 6.09 12.99 -4.76
N GLY A 718 6.48 12.83 -6.02
CA GLY A 718 5.60 12.35 -7.09
C GLY A 718 4.87 11.03 -6.81
N TRP A 719 5.54 10.14 -6.08
CA TRP A 719 5.06 8.79 -5.83
C TRP A 719 4.46 8.60 -4.43
N GLY A 720 4.55 9.60 -3.55
CA GLY A 720 4.11 9.42 -2.17
C GLY A 720 4.19 10.64 -1.27
N THR A 721 3.81 10.42 -0.02
CA THR A 721 3.85 11.41 1.05
C THR A 721 4.16 10.70 2.35
N ILE A 722 5.10 11.22 3.12
CA ILE A 722 5.41 10.75 4.47
C ILE A 722 5.21 11.92 5.43
N ALA A 723 4.46 11.73 6.51
CA ALA A 723 4.34 12.68 7.60
C ALA A 723 4.91 12.06 8.88
N TYR A 724 5.74 12.79 9.63
CA TYR A 724 6.47 12.29 10.79
C TYR A 724 6.66 13.34 11.88
N SER A 725 6.57 12.93 13.15
CA SER A 725 6.73 13.84 14.29
C SER A 725 8.20 14.02 14.66
N ALA A 726 8.49 15.01 15.49
CA ALA A 726 9.83 15.28 16.01
C ALA A 726 10.13 14.53 17.32
N ASP A 727 9.18 13.76 17.86
CA ASP A 727 9.25 13.21 19.23
C ASP A 727 10.43 12.23 19.39
N ASP A 728 10.59 11.32 18.45
CA ASP A 728 11.61 10.26 18.39
C ASP A 728 12.49 10.36 17.13
N ALA A 729 12.39 11.47 16.39
CA ALA A 729 13.27 11.73 15.25
C ALA A 729 14.74 11.83 15.69
N THR A 730 15.65 11.48 14.79
CA THR A 730 17.09 11.71 14.95
C THR A 730 17.64 12.47 13.75
N GLU A 731 18.91 12.87 13.78
CA GLU A 731 19.55 13.50 12.62
C GLU A 731 19.58 12.60 11.38
N ASN A 732 19.56 11.27 11.55
CA ASN A 732 19.68 10.31 10.46
C ASN A 732 18.37 9.57 10.13
N GLU A 733 17.37 9.63 11.01
CA GLU A 733 16.11 8.92 10.86
C GLU A 733 14.92 9.85 11.06
N PHE A 734 13.91 9.69 10.19
CA PHE A 734 12.62 10.32 10.40
C PHE A 734 12.02 9.83 11.73
N GLY A 735 11.25 10.67 12.40
CA GLY A 735 10.52 10.26 13.59
C GLY A 735 9.31 9.39 13.28
N SER A 736 8.49 9.20 14.29
CA SER A 736 7.26 8.42 14.27
C SER A 736 6.32 8.98 13.23
N ALA A 737 5.97 8.13 12.26
CA ALA A 737 5.03 8.48 11.23
C ALA A 737 3.66 8.83 11.85
N PHE A 738 3.00 9.87 11.33
CA PHE A 738 1.66 10.24 11.76
C PHE A 738 0.71 10.53 10.60
N HIS A 739 -0.55 10.65 10.97
CA HIS A 739 -1.70 11.04 10.19
C HIS A 739 -1.65 12.39 9.43
N ALA A 740 -1.44 12.45 8.11
CA ALA A 740 -1.93 13.60 7.33
C ALA A 740 -2.27 13.28 5.86
N GLU A 741 -3.50 13.59 5.42
CA GLU A 741 -3.85 13.65 3.99
C GLU A 741 -3.55 15.05 3.51
N ILE A 742 -2.80 15.15 2.42
CA ILE A 742 -2.57 16.39 1.71
C ILE A 742 -3.06 16.14 0.31
N SER A 743 -3.95 16.99 -0.19
CA SER A 743 -4.27 16.97 -1.62
C SER A 743 -3.30 17.88 -2.35
N GLN A 744 -2.82 17.44 -3.50
CA GLN A 744 -1.99 18.24 -4.37
C GLN A 744 -2.69 18.54 -5.70
N LYS A 745 -2.37 19.71 -6.24
CA LYS A 745 -2.73 20.10 -7.60
C LYS A 745 -1.48 20.59 -8.31
N VAL A 746 -1.20 20.02 -9.47
CA VAL A 746 -0.06 20.39 -10.31
C VAL A 746 -0.57 21.08 -11.56
N ASP A 747 0.02 22.24 -11.85
CA ASP A 747 -0.17 22.96 -13.11
C ASP A 747 1.21 23.20 -13.72
N THR A 748 1.59 22.33 -14.65
CA THR A 748 2.89 22.39 -15.33
C THR A 748 3.03 23.63 -16.21
N GLY A 749 1.93 24.12 -16.80
CA GLY A 749 1.93 25.31 -17.64
C GLY A 749 2.15 26.60 -16.83
N ALA A 750 1.57 26.67 -15.63
CA ALA A 750 1.79 27.77 -14.70
C ALA A 750 3.07 27.61 -13.87
N GLY A 751 3.71 26.43 -13.89
CA GLY A 751 4.86 26.12 -13.04
C GLY A 751 4.49 26.11 -11.55
N THR A 752 3.29 25.65 -11.19
CA THR A 752 2.82 25.67 -9.80
C THR A 752 2.49 24.28 -9.26
N ILE A 753 2.83 24.08 -7.99
CA ILE A 753 2.42 22.91 -7.21
C ILE A 753 1.71 23.44 -5.96
N THR A 754 0.43 23.09 -5.83
CA THR A 754 -0.39 23.45 -4.67
C THR A 754 -0.50 22.25 -3.74
N PHE A 755 -0.21 22.44 -2.46
CA PHE A 755 -0.45 21.47 -1.39
C PHE A 755 -1.52 21.99 -0.43
N ASP A 756 -2.61 21.26 -0.30
CA ASP A 756 -3.72 21.54 0.60
C ASP A 756 -3.63 20.66 1.84
N PHE A 757 -3.43 21.28 2.99
CA PHE A 757 -3.45 20.66 4.31
C PHE A 757 -4.84 20.93 4.93
N PRO A 758 -5.76 19.95 4.87
CA PRO A 758 -7.09 20.09 5.44
C PRO A 758 -7.02 20.17 6.97
N HIS A 759 -8.07 20.71 7.57
CA HIS A 759 -8.26 20.80 9.03
C HIS A 759 -8.01 19.49 9.80
N THR A 760 -8.24 18.33 9.18
CA THR A 760 -8.00 17.01 9.77
C THR A 760 -6.54 16.78 10.13
N VAL A 761 -5.58 17.36 9.39
CA VAL A 761 -4.13 17.32 9.69
C VAL A 761 -3.84 18.01 11.03
N PHE A 762 -4.51 19.13 11.28
CA PHE A 762 -4.25 19.99 12.44
C PHE A 762 -5.05 19.59 13.68
N ASP A 763 -5.90 18.57 13.56
CA ASP A 763 -6.83 18.11 14.58
C ASP A 763 -6.33 16.94 15.42
N GLN A 764 -5.19 16.38 15.07
CA GLN A 764 -4.67 15.14 15.66
C GLN A 764 -3.16 15.23 15.86
N GLY A 765 -2.64 14.30 16.67
CA GLY A 765 -1.20 14.12 16.85
C GLY A 765 -0.46 15.37 17.31
N VAL A 766 0.68 15.63 16.68
CA VAL A 766 1.66 16.66 17.05
C VAL A 766 1.13 18.10 16.98
N PHE A 767 0.10 18.35 16.16
CA PHE A 767 -0.49 19.68 16.03
C PHE A 767 -1.45 20.04 17.18
N GLY A 768 -1.88 19.06 17.99
CA GLY A 768 -2.57 19.35 19.25
C GLY A 768 -3.89 20.13 19.12
N ARG A 769 -4.63 19.97 18.02
CA ARG A 769 -5.92 20.66 17.75
C ARG A 769 -5.77 22.17 17.61
N MET A 770 -5.02 22.62 16.61
CA MET A 770 -4.79 24.05 16.38
C MET A 770 -6.08 24.79 16.03
N LYS A 771 -6.32 25.90 16.73
CA LYS A 771 -7.44 26.81 16.45
C LYS A 771 -7.06 28.00 15.56
N SER A 772 -5.76 28.22 15.38
CA SER A 772 -5.17 29.30 14.58
C SER A 772 -3.80 28.86 14.09
N PHE A 773 -3.36 29.42 12.96
CA PHE A 773 -2.02 29.23 12.39
C PHE A 773 -1.05 30.36 12.77
N GLU A 774 -1.52 31.35 13.53
CA GLU A 774 -0.73 32.50 13.97
C GLU A 774 0.53 32.08 14.73
N GLY A 775 1.69 32.62 14.34
CA GLY A 775 2.99 32.31 14.93
C GLY A 775 3.61 30.99 14.46
N MET A 776 2.95 30.24 13.58
CA MET A 776 3.51 29.04 12.97
C MET A 776 4.61 29.40 11.97
N LYS A 777 5.69 28.62 11.99
CA LYS A 777 6.80 28.70 11.03
C LYS A 777 6.80 27.48 10.13
N ILE A 778 7.01 27.66 8.84
CA ILE A 778 7.06 26.58 7.85
C ILE A 778 8.37 26.68 7.08
N TYR A 779 9.26 25.72 7.27
CA TYR A 779 10.50 25.60 6.51
C TYR A 779 10.33 24.59 5.39
N ILE A 780 10.62 24.99 4.16
CA ILE A 780 10.45 24.15 2.96
C ILE A 780 11.79 24.05 2.26
N THR A 781 12.17 22.85 1.83
CA THR A 781 13.37 22.63 1.02
C THR A 781 13.17 21.55 -0.03
N THR A 782 13.94 21.63 -1.11
CA THR A 782 13.96 20.67 -2.21
C THR A 782 15.22 19.80 -2.20
N TRP A 783 15.03 18.54 -2.54
CA TRP A 783 16.06 17.56 -2.91
C TRP A 783 15.45 16.56 -3.91
N ASP A 784 16.13 15.48 -4.29
CA ASP A 784 15.50 14.37 -5.02
C ASP A 784 15.88 13.00 -4.46
N GLY A 785 15.13 11.95 -4.83
CA GLY A 785 15.37 10.61 -4.33
C GLY A 785 14.52 9.53 -4.98
N TYR A 786 14.64 8.31 -4.44
CA TYR A 786 13.90 7.13 -4.85
C TYR A 786 13.35 6.38 -3.63
N LEU A 787 12.07 5.99 -3.66
CA LEU A 787 11.39 5.28 -2.56
C LEU A 787 11.64 5.92 -1.18
N ALA A 788 11.41 7.24 -1.07
CA ALA A 788 11.64 8.03 0.14
C ALA A 788 13.08 8.04 0.70
N ARG A 789 14.07 7.59 -0.09
CA ARG A 789 15.50 7.73 0.19
C ARG A 789 16.06 8.84 -0.67
N PHE A 790 16.78 9.75 -0.06
CA PHE A 790 17.45 10.84 -0.79
C PHE A 790 18.60 10.29 -1.63
N HIS A 791 18.75 10.79 -2.86
CA HIS A 791 19.93 10.55 -3.68
C HIS A 791 21.18 11.06 -2.96
N GLU A 792 22.29 10.37 -3.18
CA GLU A 792 23.57 10.72 -2.57
C GLU A 792 24.20 11.92 -3.27
N VAL A 793 25.25 12.46 -2.64
CA VAL A 793 26.17 13.40 -3.29
C VAL A 793 27.44 12.63 -3.63
N LYS A 794 27.86 12.70 -4.88
CA LYS A 794 29.09 12.09 -5.41
C LYS A 794 30.10 13.17 -5.79
N LYS A 795 31.35 12.76 -5.98
CA LYS A 795 32.40 13.65 -6.49
C LYS A 795 32.22 13.95 -7.98
N ASN A 796 31.86 12.93 -8.75
CA ASN A 796 31.69 13.03 -10.19
C ASN A 796 30.20 13.08 -10.52
N LYS A 797 29.87 13.71 -11.64
CA LYS A 797 28.50 13.77 -12.16
C LYS A 797 28.09 12.39 -12.68
N ASP A 798 26.90 11.93 -12.31
CA ASP A 798 26.25 10.74 -12.87
C ASP A 798 24.75 11.01 -13.06
N ASN A 799 24.02 10.08 -13.67
CA ASN A 799 22.59 10.29 -14.01
C ASN A 799 21.65 10.23 -12.81
N TRP A 800 22.09 9.72 -11.65
CA TRP A 800 21.22 9.38 -10.53
C TRP A 800 21.50 10.19 -9.26
N ASN A 801 22.73 10.64 -9.06
CA ASN A 801 23.18 11.30 -7.83
C ASN A 801 23.54 12.77 -8.08
N PHE A 802 23.40 13.56 -7.02
CA PHE A 802 23.91 14.93 -7.01
C PHE A 802 25.44 14.91 -7.05
N SER A 803 26.06 15.98 -7.52
CA SER A 803 27.52 16.11 -7.50
C SER A 803 27.98 17.44 -6.89
N VAL A 804 29.15 17.44 -6.26
CA VAL A 804 29.80 18.68 -5.81
C VAL A 804 30.48 19.41 -6.97
N THR A 805 30.40 20.73 -7.00
CA THR A 805 31.09 21.56 -8.01
C THR A 805 32.49 22.02 -7.58
N ASP A 806 32.82 21.92 -6.28
CA ASP A 806 34.12 22.29 -5.67
C ASP A 806 34.54 21.35 -4.52
N ALA A 807 35.80 21.44 -4.07
CA ALA A 807 36.60 20.51 -3.23
C ALA A 807 36.04 20.02 -1.87
N MET A 808 34.76 20.25 -1.54
CA MET A 808 34.17 19.67 -0.33
C MET A 808 33.99 18.15 -0.45
N PRO A 809 34.36 17.37 0.59
CA PRO A 809 34.07 15.94 0.63
C PRO A 809 32.55 15.70 0.53
N PRO A 810 32.06 14.84 -0.38
CA PRO A 810 30.62 14.64 -0.61
C PRO A 810 29.81 14.27 0.65
N GLY A 811 30.44 13.60 1.63
CA GLY A 811 29.78 13.18 2.87
C GLY A 811 29.38 14.32 3.83
N HIS A 812 29.82 15.55 3.62
CA HIS A 812 29.52 16.69 4.51
C HIS A 812 28.53 17.70 3.92
N VAL A 813 28.00 17.42 2.72
CA VAL A 813 27.12 18.36 2.02
C VAL A 813 25.68 18.20 2.54
N PRO A 814 25.06 19.27 3.08
CA PRO A 814 23.65 19.22 3.45
C PRO A 814 22.76 18.91 2.25
N ARG A 815 21.76 18.05 2.45
CA ARG A 815 20.80 17.64 1.40
C ARG A 815 19.70 18.68 1.23
N ILE A 816 20.11 19.90 0.89
CA ILE A 816 19.26 21.06 0.66
C ILE A 816 19.71 21.66 -0.66
N TYR A 817 18.84 21.70 -1.67
CA TYR A 817 19.14 22.30 -2.97
C TYR A 817 18.61 23.74 -3.05
N ASN A 818 17.36 23.95 -2.67
CA ASN A 818 16.75 25.26 -2.49
C ASN A 818 15.87 25.25 -1.23
N HIS A 819 15.59 26.42 -0.63
CA HIS A 819 14.80 26.49 0.60
C HIS A 819 14.16 27.84 0.88
N ALA A 820 13.13 27.84 1.73
CA ALA A 820 12.46 29.03 2.23
C ALA A 820 11.94 28.83 3.66
N LEU A 821 11.83 29.92 4.42
CA LEU A 821 11.16 29.96 5.72
C LEU A 821 9.97 30.91 5.63
N VAL A 822 8.76 30.38 5.80
CA VAL A 822 7.51 31.14 5.86
C VAL A 822 7.14 31.33 7.33
N GLU A 823 6.92 32.58 7.74
CA GLU A 823 6.42 32.91 9.08
C GLU A 823 5.01 33.49 8.97
N ILE A 824 4.06 32.92 9.70
CA ILE A 824 2.68 33.40 9.74
C ILE A 824 2.56 34.44 10.87
N GLY A 825 2.40 35.70 10.49
CA GLY A 825 2.36 36.83 11.43
C GLY A 825 1.12 36.85 12.32
N ARG A 826 1.18 37.65 13.39
CA ARG A 826 -0.02 38.08 14.12
C ARG A 826 -0.79 39.03 13.20
N THR A 827 -1.97 38.63 12.74
CA THR A 827 -2.87 39.58 12.09
C THR A 827 -3.20 40.65 13.12
N GLY A 828 -2.73 41.89 12.90
CA GLY A 828 -3.12 43.04 13.70
C GLY A 828 -4.64 43.14 13.67
N ARG A 829 -5.27 42.93 14.82
CA ARG A 829 -6.62 43.40 15.11
C ARG A 829 -6.53 44.60 16.01
#